data_AF-A0A485K9U2-F1
#
_entry.id   AF-A0A485K9U2-F1
#
_cell.length_a   1.000
_cell.length_b   1.000
_cell.length_c   1.000
_cell.angle_alpha   90.00
_cell.angle_beta   90.00
_cell.angle_gamma   90.00
#
_symmetry.space_group_name_H-M   'P 1'
#
loop_
_entity.id
_entity.type
_entity.pdbx_description
1 polymer ?
#
loop_
_entity_poly.entity_id
_entity_poly.type
_entity_poly.pdbx_seq_one_letter_code
_entity_poly.pdbx_strand_id
1 'polypeptide(L)'
;MAFQHEDISNLFERFVKKGSSDIAPQAMYELLSEAYNGAEVPEHAVNNVLGYFCTSTLKKDSPFDQGISRDSFARGIRQMELKHNGTHIDIFESHTKAVERMVSPELSDIVIKRILILILVVLVIIPQMNWKNKTNAELYEYSLIELHRYSFTALHLSDNEAVLPEPFVEELKSICSTLDLLYLQLHNISPNDLNSTLKEFSKVEVNGFDNIKSKFRRKQIEIVQIVGCTDDELDIAFEVIPREDSQCISTAIFDLRRQMKKVYEFSMLINFLTLLSVVASVLYLEYETYATVIKPIESMLSVVRKLSTEPVTPIKVQPGEPRNEILQLQNTLVKIASLVQIGFGAAGAEILAGNMLEGDFNPMAPGKKVYAIFGFCSIRNFLEATDLLKEEIMQYTNQIGGVVHESVDSFGGHANKNIGQAFLLVWKVKKTSIEVSIGSGSQVPQHMSPKKNSLLSVMESDKINRQLGCLTIADKALVSFLKIQLDLFHSPTLDSYQKNIQSTKAQRAVPMGFGLHFGWAIEGAIGSGFKIDASYLSPDVNMSARLEAATKQFGVTILFSHTFHKLLSHHIQDMCRLIDCVTVKGSEKPLSLYTFDVYRISELSNLNLGTEEHLIQLQCGIPVEFRSSFDRGVNKYLEGNWPEARSFIEDALRWQPHDGPSESILRVMAEDNYEAPSNWTGYRALREK
;
A
#
# COMPACT_ATOMS: atom_id res chain seq x y z
N MET A 1 4.40 46.44 -4.84
CA MET A 1 4.64 46.60 -3.39
C MET A 1 3.81 45.55 -2.69
N ALA A 2 4.43 44.66 -1.92
CA ALA A 2 3.69 43.68 -1.12
C ALA A 2 3.45 44.31 0.26
N PHE A 3 2.20 44.43 0.68
CA PHE A 3 1.83 44.89 2.02
C PHE A 3 2.45 43.97 3.07
N GLN A 4 3.19 44.52 4.03
CA GLN A 4 3.70 43.71 5.14
C GLN A 4 2.60 43.49 6.20
N HIS A 5 2.66 42.33 6.86
CA HIS A 5 1.69 41.83 7.84
C HIS A 5 1.36 42.84 8.96
N GLU A 6 2.34 43.63 9.38
CA GLU A 6 2.17 44.66 10.42
C GLU A 6 1.37 45.87 9.93
N ASP A 7 1.45 46.21 8.65
CA ASP A 7 0.78 47.40 8.12
C ASP A 7 -0.73 47.20 8.08
N ILE A 8 -1.22 46.05 7.61
CA ILE A 8 -2.66 45.74 7.53
C ILE A 8 -3.27 45.67 8.93
N SER A 9 -2.61 44.97 9.87
CA SER A 9 -3.12 44.82 11.24
C SER A 9 -3.18 46.15 12.00
N ASN A 10 -2.12 46.98 11.90
CA ASN A 10 -2.07 48.31 12.53
C ASN A 10 -3.07 49.30 11.93
N LEU A 11 -3.32 49.21 10.62
CA LEU A 11 -4.28 50.06 9.90
C LEU A 11 -5.72 49.79 10.34
N PHE A 12 -6.07 48.52 10.60
CA PHE A 12 -7.40 48.12 11.06
C PHE A 12 -7.59 48.27 12.58
N GLU A 13 -6.56 48.11 13.42
CA GLU A 13 -6.63 48.45 14.85
C GLU A 13 -6.95 49.94 15.10
N ARG A 14 -6.41 50.83 14.25
CA ARG A 14 -6.76 52.27 14.29
C ARG A 14 -8.23 52.52 13.96
N PHE A 15 -8.82 51.66 13.14
CA PHE A 15 -10.21 51.76 12.70
C PHE A 15 -11.19 51.28 13.77
N VAL A 16 -10.88 50.18 14.46
CA VAL A 16 -11.69 49.63 15.56
C VAL A 16 -11.81 50.61 16.74
N LYS A 17 -10.86 51.55 16.88
CA LYS A 17 -10.91 52.61 17.91
C LYS A 17 -11.91 53.74 17.61
N LYS A 18 -12.47 53.84 16.39
CA LYS A 18 -13.58 54.76 16.09
C LYS A 18 -14.89 53.99 16.27
N GLY A 19 -15.61 54.27 17.36
CA GLY A 19 -16.70 53.46 17.90
C GLY A 19 -18.03 53.38 17.11
N SER A 20 -18.02 53.02 15.82
CA SER A 20 -19.23 52.62 15.08
C SER A 20 -19.26 51.11 14.82
N SER A 21 -20.43 50.50 14.96
CA SER A 21 -20.65 49.05 14.77
C SER A 21 -20.63 48.61 13.30
N ASP A 22 -20.81 49.55 12.37
CA ASP A 22 -20.80 49.31 10.92
C ASP A 22 -19.71 50.17 10.25
N ILE A 23 -18.95 49.55 9.35
CA ILE A 23 -17.87 50.21 8.61
C ILE A 23 -18.45 50.77 7.31
N ALA A 24 -18.43 52.10 7.16
CA ALA A 24 -18.87 52.77 5.94
C ALA A 24 -17.89 52.52 4.78
N PRO A 25 -18.36 52.22 3.55
CA PRO A 25 -17.52 51.93 2.38
C PRO A 25 -16.51 53.04 2.03
N GLN A 26 -16.87 54.30 2.27
CA GLN A 26 -16.00 55.46 2.05
C GLN A 26 -14.70 55.38 2.86
N ALA A 27 -14.80 54.84 4.07
CA ALA A 27 -13.69 54.82 5.02
C ALA A 27 -12.71 53.66 4.70
N MET A 28 -13.15 52.62 3.96
CA MET A 28 -12.27 51.60 3.36
C MET A 28 -11.48 52.14 2.15
N TYR A 29 -12.09 53.06 1.39
CA TYR A 29 -11.43 53.74 0.26
C TYR A 29 -10.29 54.64 0.75
N GLU A 30 -10.53 55.44 1.79
CA GLU A 30 -9.49 56.28 2.42
C GLU A 30 -8.31 55.44 2.92
N LEU A 31 -8.60 54.30 3.52
CA LEU A 31 -7.62 53.40 4.10
C LEU A 31 -6.77 52.70 3.03
N LEU A 32 -7.36 52.28 1.91
CA LEU A 32 -6.61 51.79 0.75
C LEU A 32 -5.80 52.89 0.06
N SER A 33 -6.30 54.13 0.04
CA SER A 33 -5.57 55.28 -0.51
C SER A 33 -4.34 55.64 0.34
N GLU A 34 -4.47 55.62 1.67
CA GLU A 34 -3.33 55.75 2.60
C GLU A 34 -2.31 54.65 2.37
N ALA A 35 -2.78 53.41 2.19
CA ALA A 35 -1.95 52.24 1.92
C ALA A 35 -1.18 52.34 0.58
N TYR A 36 -1.76 53.07 -0.40
CA TYR A 36 -1.11 53.42 -1.67
C TYR A 36 -0.30 54.73 -1.60
N ASN A 37 -0.04 55.27 -0.41
CA ASN A 37 0.72 56.51 -0.19
C ASN A 37 0.20 57.71 -1.01
N GLY A 38 -1.12 57.84 -1.16
CA GLY A 38 -1.75 58.94 -1.90
C GLY A 38 -1.73 58.78 -3.43
N ALA A 39 -1.35 57.62 -3.97
CA ALA A 39 -1.52 57.29 -5.38
C ALA A 39 -2.98 56.89 -5.70
N GLU A 40 -3.37 57.04 -6.96
CA GLU A 40 -4.71 56.67 -7.46
C GLU A 40 -4.92 55.14 -7.30
N VAL A 41 -5.90 54.75 -6.50
CA VAL A 41 -6.20 53.34 -6.24
C VAL A 41 -6.97 52.77 -7.44
N PRO A 42 -6.51 51.68 -8.08
CA PRO A 42 -7.24 51.06 -9.18
C PRO A 42 -8.62 50.58 -8.73
N GLU A 43 -9.66 50.87 -9.51
CA GLU A 43 -11.07 50.63 -9.17
C GLU A 43 -11.38 49.16 -8.83
N HIS A 44 -10.65 48.22 -9.43
CA HIS A 44 -10.79 46.78 -9.16
C HIS A 44 -10.08 46.32 -7.87
N ALA A 45 -9.08 47.06 -7.38
CA ALA A 45 -8.34 46.70 -6.17
C ALA A 45 -9.24 46.81 -4.93
N VAL A 46 -10.07 47.86 -4.88
CA VAL A 46 -11.03 48.08 -3.79
C VAL A 46 -12.13 47.02 -3.81
N ASN A 47 -12.66 46.70 -4.99
CA ASN A 47 -13.68 45.66 -5.15
C ASN A 47 -13.16 44.26 -4.74
N ASN A 48 -11.89 43.95 -5.03
CA ASN A 48 -11.28 42.70 -4.63
C ASN A 48 -11.14 42.59 -3.11
N VAL A 49 -10.73 43.66 -2.43
CA VAL A 49 -10.60 43.66 -0.97
C VAL A 49 -11.98 43.58 -0.32
N LEU A 50 -12.97 44.34 -0.80
CA LEU A 50 -14.35 44.29 -0.32
C LEU A 50 -15.01 42.92 -0.52
N GLY A 51 -14.69 42.22 -1.61
CA GLY A 51 -15.21 40.89 -1.90
C GLY A 51 -14.88 39.83 -0.84
N TYR A 52 -13.80 40.02 -0.07
CA TYR A 52 -13.46 39.13 1.05
C TYR A 52 -14.35 39.33 2.29
N PHE A 53 -15.06 40.46 2.39
CA PHE A 53 -15.78 40.86 3.60
C PHE A 53 -17.31 40.93 3.40
N CYS A 54 -17.82 40.69 2.20
CA CYS A 54 -19.26 40.66 1.91
C CYS A 54 -19.76 39.24 1.66
N THR A 55 -20.80 38.81 2.39
CA THR A 55 -21.32 37.44 2.34
C THR A 55 -22.35 37.15 1.24
N SER A 56 -22.74 38.14 0.44
CA SER A 56 -23.70 37.95 -0.65
C SER A 56 -23.05 38.27 -2.00
N THR A 57 -23.23 37.35 -2.95
CA THR A 57 -22.89 37.50 -4.37
C THR A 57 -23.37 38.84 -4.91
N LEU A 58 -22.42 39.74 -5.20
CA LEU A 58 -22.71 41.05 -5.76
C LEU A 58 -23.23 40.91 -7.18
N LYS A 59 -24.42 41.46 -7.45
CA LYS A 59 -24.84 41.81 -8.81
C LYS A 59 -23.95 42.97 -9.26
N LYS A 60 -23.45 42.89 -10.50
CA LYS A 60 -22.40 43.76 -11.06
C LYS A 60 -22.68 45.27 -11.09
N ASP A 61 -23.90 45.75 -10.80
CA ASP A 61 -24.34 47.11 -11.15
C ASP A 61 -25.02 47.92 -10.02
N SER A 62 -24.65 47.78 -8.74
CA SER A 62 -25.15 48.69 -7.68
C SER A 62 -24.02 49.29 -6.82
N PRO A 63 -24.00 50.62 -6.56
CA PRO A 63 -23.06 51.23 -5.64
C PRO A 63 -23.31 50.76 -4.20
N PHE A 64 -22.22 50.54 -3.46
CA PHE A 64 -22.17 49.98 -2.12
C PHE A 64 -22.70 50.95 -1.05
N ASP A 65 -23.95 50.81 -0.63
CA ASP A 65 -24.57 51.63 0.44
C ASP A 65 -24.76 50.87 1.77
N GLN A 66 -24.33 49.61 1.88
CA GLN A 66 -24.47 48.80 3.10
C GLN A 66 -23.13 48.58 3.79
N GLY A 67 -23.03 48.98 5.06
CA GLY A 67 -21.83 48.84 5.87
C GLY A 67 -21.45 47.38 6.16
N ILE A 68 -20.16 47.12 6.41
CA ILE A 68 -19.65 45.77 6.72
C ILE A 68 -19.82 45.50 8.21
N SER A 69 -20.46 44.37 8.55
CA SER A 69 -20.64 43.92 9.94
C SER A 69 -19.36 43.26 10.50
N ARG A 70 -19.18 43.34 11.83
CA ARG A 70 -18.03 42.77 12.55
C ARG A 70 -17.81 41.27 12.29
N ASP A 71 -18.87 40.49 12.14
CA ASP A 71 -18.78 39.04 11.90
C ASP A 71 -18.35 38.70 10.47
N SER A 72 -18.73 39.51 9.48
CA SER A 72 -18.24 39.36 8.11
C SER A 72 -16.78 39.82 8.01
N PHE A 73 -16.40 40.83 8.79
CA PHE A 73 -15.01 41.27 8.92
C PHE A 73 -14.08 40.18 9.50
N ALA A 74 -14.48 39.56 10.62
CA ALA A 74 -13.70 38.48 11.25
C ALA A 74 -13.53 37.26 10.32
N ARG A 75 -14.54 36.95 9.51
CA ARG A 75 -14.48 35.87 8.51
C ARG A 75 -13.52 36.19 7.36
N GLY A 76 -13.53 37.42 6.85
CA GLY A 76 -12.65 37.83 5.76
C GLY A 76 -11.17 37.82 6.15
N ILE A 77 -10.83 38.29 7.36
CA ILE A 77 -9.46 38.20 7.91
C ILE A 77 -8.99 36.74 7.93
N ARG A 78 -9.83 35.84 8.45
CA ARG A 78 -9.51 34.42 8.55
C ARG A 78 -9.33 33.76 7.18
N GLN A 79 -10.10 34.17 6.17
CA GLN A 79 -9.93 33.69 4.79
C GLN A 79 -8.63 34.18 4.14
N MET A 80 -8.20 35.42 4.42
CA MET A 80 -6.92 35.92 3.92
C MET A 80 -5.74 35.21 4.59
N GLU A 81 -5.82 34.93 5.91
CA GLU A 81 -4.82 34.17 6.66
C GLU A 81 -4.66 32.73 6.11
N LEU A 82 -5.76 32.04 5.83
CA LEU A 82 -5.76 30.67 5.30
C LEU A 82 -5.15 30.58 3.89
N LYS A 83 -5.30 31.63 3.06
CA LYS A 83 -4.71 31.69 1.71
C LYS A 83 -3.21 31.98 1.74
N HIS A 84 -2.72 32.71 2.76
CA HIS A 84 -1.29 33.00 2.91
C HIS A 84 -0.51 31.80 3.49
N ASN A 85 -1.13 31.01 4.37
CA ASN A 85 -0.53 29.83 4.99
C ASN A 85 -0.50 28.58 4.09
N GLY A 86 -0.84 28.69 2.80
CA GLY A 86 -0.68 27.61 1.82
C GLY A 86 -1.69 26.45 1.93
N THR A 87 -2.73 26.57 2.74
CA THR A 87 -3.84 25.60 2.75
C THR A 87 -4.74 25.83 1.54
N HIS A 88 -4.61 24.96 0.54
CA HIS A 88 -5.52 24.89 -0.62
C HIS A 88 -6.95 24.54 -0.13
N ILE A 89 -7.92 25.37 -0.48
CA ILE A 89 -9.33 24.98 -0.55
C ILE A 89 -9.65 24.82 -2.03
N ASP A 90 -10.07 23.62 -2.42
CA ASP A 90 -10.63 23.35 -3.74
C ASP A 90 -11.88 24.22 -3.96
N ILE A 91 -11.83 25.15 -4.93
CA ILE A 91 -12.99 25.99 -5.33
C ILE A 91 -13.92 25.21 -6.28
N PHE A 92 -14.09 23.91 -6.04
CA PHE A 92 -15.13 23.09 -6.66
C PHE A 92 -15.79 22.21 -5.61
N GLU A 93 -16.44 22.82 -4.61
CA GLU A 93 -17.58 22.16 -3.98
C GLU A 93 -18.76 22.17 -4.97
N SER A 94 -18.67 21.28 -5.98
CA SER A 94 -19.88 20.58 -6.39
C SER A 94 -20.38 19.89 -5.13
N HIS A 95 -21.69 20.00 -4.82
CA HIS A 95 -22.32 19.28 -3.72
C HIS A 95 -21.96 17.78 -3.74
N THR A 96 -20.84 17.40 -3.14
CA THR A 96 -20.59 16.06 -2.67
C THR A 96 -21.49 15.94 -1.46
N LYS A 97 -22.67 15.31 -1.68
CA LYS A 97 -23.39 14.65 -0.60
C LYS A 97 -22.34 14.04 0.30
N ALA A 98 -22.32 14.45 1.57
CA ALA A 98 -21.47 13.83 2.57
C ALA A 98 -21.70 12.32 2.46
N VAL A 99 -20.74 11.62 1.86
CA VAL A 99 -20.71 10.17 1.90
C VAL A 99 -20.45 9.88 3.36
N GLU A 100 -21.51 9.47 4.08
CA GLU A 100 -21.37 8.99 5.45
C GLU A 100 -20.23 7.98 5.47
N ARG A 101 -19.17 8.31 6.22
CA ARG A 101 -18.01 7.43 6.44
C ARG A 101 -18.56 6.07 6.87
N MET A 102 -18.35 5.01 6.11
CA MET A 102 -18.98 3.70 6.37
C MET A 102 -18.31 2.94 7.52
N VAL A 103 -17.08 3.32 7.89
CA VAL A 103 -16.37 2.75 9.04
C VAL A 103 -17.07 3.08 10.37
N SER A 104 -17.65 4.28 10.53
CA SER A 104 -18.34 4.65 11.77
C SER A 104 -19.66 3.91 11.98
N PRO A 105 -20.55 3.76 10.98
CA PRO A 105 -21.72 2.89 11.01
C PRO A 105 -21.36 1.44 11.28
N GLU A 106 -20.38 0.85 10.59
CA GLU A 106 -19.99 -0.55 10.83
C GLU A 106 -19.43 -0.78 12.24
N LEU A 107 -18.55 0.11 12.73
CA LEU A 107 -18.11 0.05 14.13
C LEU A 107 -19.27 0.27 15.10
N SER A 108 -20.20 1.17 14.78
CA SER A 108 -21.38 1.40 15.60
C SER A 108 -22.30 0.18 15.61
N ASP A 109 -22.48 -0.50 14.48
CA ASP A 109 -23.26 -1.73 14.35
C ASP A 109 -22.60 -2.86 15.12
N ILE A 110 -21.27 -2.95 15.13
CA ILE A 110 -20.53 -3.89 15.97
C ILE A 110 -20.78 -3.59 17.46
N VAL A 111 -20.75 -2.32 17.87
CA VAL A 111 -21.04 -1.92 19.26
C VAL A 111 -22.51 -2.13 19.63
N ILE A 112 -23.44 -1.89 18.71
CA ILE A 112 -24.86 -2.12 18.90
C ILE A 112 -25.14 -3.62 19.00
N LYS A 113 -24.54 -4.45 18.15
CA LYS A 113 -24.58 -5.92 18.26
C LYS A 113 -23.99 -6.40 19.59
N ARG A 114 -22.88 -5.81 20.07
CA ARG A 114 -22.31 -6.08 21.41
C ARG A 114 -23.34 -5.84 22.51
N ILE A 115 -23.97 -4.67 22.49
CA ILE A 115 -24.95 -4.27 23.51
C ILE A 115 -26.18 -5.17 23.43
N LEU A 116 -26.69 -5.46 22.23
CA LEU A 116 -27.86 -6.32 22.03
C LEU A 116 -27.61 -7.76 22.50
N ILE A 117 -26.48 -8.38 22.15
CA ILE A 117 -26.17 -9.74 22.61
C ILE A 117 -26.06 -9.77 24.13
N LEU A 118 -25.39 -8.79 24.74
CA LEU A 118 -25.23 -8.72 26.18
C LEU A 118 -26.57 -8.51 26.89
N ILE A 119 -27.43 -7.63 26.36
CA ILE A 119 -28.79 -7.42 26.86
C ILE A 119 -29.62 -8.70 26.72
N LEU A 120 -29.54 -9.41 25.59
CA LEU A 120 -30.34 -10.61 25.35
C LEU A 120 -29.91 -11.76 26.28
N VAL A 121 -28.61 -11.90 26.52
CA VAL A 121 -28.03 -12.83 27.51
C VAL A 121 -28.54 -12.47 28.92
N VAL A 122 -28.47 -11.20 29.32
CA VAL A 122 -28.97 -10.71 30.62
C VAL A 122 -30.47 -10.93 30.77
N LEU A 123 -31.27 -10.64 29.74
CA LEU A 123 -32.73 -10.80 29.73
C LEU A 123 -33.18 -12.27 29.77
N VAL A 124 -32.41 -13.20 29.21
CA VAL A 124 -32.72 -14.63 29.27
C VAL A 124 -32.32 -15.23 30.62
N ILE A 125 -31.19 -14.79 31.18
CA ILE A 125 -30.61 -15.38 32.39
C ILE A 125 -31.30 -14.89 33.67
N ILE A 126 -31.49 -13.57 33.82
CA ILE A 126 -31.98 -12.99 35.08
C ILE A 126 -33.36 -13.53 35.50
N PRO A 127 -34.36 -13.67 34.60
CA PRO A 127 -35.67 -14.22 34.97
C PRO A 127 -35.59 -15.68 35.44
N GLN A 128 -34.66 -16.47 34.88
CA GLN A 128 -34.47 -17.88 35.27
C GLN A 128 -33.77 -18.00 36.63
N MET A 129 -32.84 -17.09 36.95
CA MET A 129 -32.20 -17.03 38.27
C MET A 129 -33.15 -16.57 39.39
N ASN A 130 -34.11 -15.72 39.06
CA ASN A 130 -35.14 -15.24 39.99
C ASN A 130 -36.37 -16.14 40.07
N TRP A 131 -36.36 -17.33 39.46
CA TRP A 131 -37.39 -18.34 39.66
C TRP A 131 -37.28 -18.92 41.09
N LYS A 132 -37.73 -18.14 42.07
CA LYS A 132 -38.16 -18.68 43.35
C LYS A 132 -39.37 -19.55 43.03
N ASN A 133 -39.20 -20.87 43.08
CA ASN A 133 -40.37 -21.71 43.29
C ASN A 133 -41.09 -21.11 44.50
N LYS A 134 -42.33 -20.62 44.31
CA LYS A 134 -43.31 -20.51 45.39
C LYS A 134 -43.49 -21.95 45.88
N THR A 135 -42.57 -22.40 46.73
CA THR A 135 -42.58 -23.73 47.31
C THR A 135 -43.81 -23.81 48.18
N ASN A 136 -44.62 -24.87 47.97
CA ASN A 136 -45.38 -25.71 48.89
C ASN A 136 -45.78 -25.25 50.31
N ALA A 137 -45.50 -24.03 50.76
CA ALA A 137 -45.89 -23.49 52.05
C ALA A 137 -47.41 -23.56 52.18
N GLU A 138 -48.14 -23.06 51.18
CA GLU A 138 -49.61 -23.19 51.11
C GLU A 138 -50.09 -24.65 51.19
N LEU A 139 -49.32 -25.60 50.64
CA LEU A 139 -49.66 -27.03 50.68
C LEU A 139 -49.35 -27.65 52.06
N TYR A 140 -48.22 -27.31 52.67
CA TYR A 140 -47.84 -27.73 54.02
C TYR A 140 -48.79 -27.15 55.08
N GLU A 141 -49.19 -25.89 54.91
CA GLU A 141 -50.20 -25.18 55.70
C GLU A 141 -51.53 -25.92 55.63
N TYR A 142 -52.10 -26.08 54.44
CA TYR A 142 -53.41 -26.69 54.25
C TYR A 142 -53.47 -28.12 54.80
N SER A 143 -52.42 -28.91 54.53
CA SER A 143 -52.33 -30.29 55.02
C SER A 143 -52.28 -30.37 56.55
N LEU A 144 -51.57 -29.46 57.22
CA LEU A 144 -51.51 -29.48 58.68
C LEU A 144 -52.81 -28.94 59.31
N ILE A 145 -53.48 -27.98 58.67
CA ILE A 145 -54.78 -27.43 59.13
C ILE A 145 -55.84 -28.53 59.16
N GLU A 146 -55.95 -29.31 58.08
CA GLU A 146 -56.91 -30.42 58.03
C GLU A 146 -56.61 -31.47 59.11
N LEU A 147 -55.36 -31.88 59.27
CA LEU A 147 -54.98 -32.81 60.35
C LEU A 147 -55.27 -32.26 61.75
N HIS A 148 -55.05 -30.96 61.97
CA HIS A 148 -55.35 -30.30 63.24
C HIS A 148 -56.86 -30.31 63.51
N ARG A 149 -57.69 -30.01 62.51
CA ARG A 149 -59.16 -30.05 62.63
C ARG A 149 -59.69 -31.46 62.92
N TYR A 150 -59.14 -32.48 62.27
CA TYR A 150 -59.48 -33.87 62.55
C TYR A 150 -59.05 -34.31 63.95
N SER A 151 -57.89 -33.85 64.43
CA SER A 151 -57.42 -34.17 65.79
C SER A 151 -58.34 -33.65 66.89
N PHE A 152 -59.05 -32.54 66.64
CA PHE A 152 -60.02 -31.97 67.57
C PHE A 152 -61.35 -32.75 67.57
N THR A 153 -61.83 -33.15 66.38
CA THR A 153 -63.10 -33.89 66.22
C THR A 153 -63.03 -35.35 66.69
N ALA A 154 -61.82 -35.93 66.73
CA ALA A 154 -61.58 -37.30 67.20
C ALA A 154 -61.98 -37.53 68.68
N LEU A 155 -62.15 -36.47 69.49
CA LEU A 155 -62.53 -36.60 70.91
C LEU A 155 -64.01 -36.93 71.17
N HIS A 156 -64.89 -36.77 70.19
CA HIS A 156 -66.32 -37.02 70.41
C HIS A 156 -66.72 -38.50 70.26
N LEU A 157 -65.79 -39.43 70.03
CA LEU A 157 -66.12 -40.79 69.60
C LEU A 157 -65.41 -41.96 70.30
N SER A 158 -64.64 -41.81 71.39
CA SER A 158 -63.96 -42.97 72.00
C SER A 158 -63.88 -42.98 73.54
N ASP A 159 -65.01 -43.26 74.19
CA ASP A 159 -64.96 -44.15 75.35
C ASP A 159 -64.80 -45.60 74.83
N ASN A 160 -63.55 -46.07 74.77
CA ASN A 160 -63.11 -47.50 74.79
C ASN A 160 -62.50 -48.23 73.58
N GLU A 161 -62.15 -47.62 72.43
CA GLU A 161 -61.18 -48.27 71.51
C GLU A 161 -60.24 -47.25 70.83
N ALA A 162 -58.93 -47.53 70.89
CA ALA A 162 -57.85 -46.71 70.32
C ALA A 162 -57.75 -46.88 68.79
N VAL A 163 -58.80 -46.53 68.06
CA VAL A 163 -58.83 -46.56 66.60
C VAL A 163 -59.14 -45.16 66.08
N LEU A 164 -58.17 -44.58 65.36
CA LEU A 164 -58.33 -43.29 64.70
C LEU A 164 -59.37 -43.37 63.56
N PRO A 165 -60.18 -42.32 63.32
CA PRO A 165 -61.20 -42.35 62.26
C PRO A 165 -60.61 -42.61 60.86
N GLU A 166 -61.25 -43.45 60.04
CA GLU A 166 -60.77 -43.77 58.67
C GLU A 166 -60.43 -42.53 57.81
N PRO A 167 -61.24 -41.46 57.78
CA PRO A 167 -60.93 -40.26 56.98
C PRO A 167 -59.62 -39.59 57.40
N PHE A 168 -59.31 -39.62 58.70
CA PHE A 168 -58.07 -39.07 59.23
C PHE A 168 -56.86 -39.93 58.87
N VAL A 169 -57.03 -41.26 58.87
CA VAL A 169 -55.98 -42.20 58.47
C VAL A 169 -55.67 -42.07 56.97
N GLU A 170 -56.68 -41.88 56.12
CA GLU A 170 -56.49 -41.64 54.69
C GLU A 170 -55.75 -40.32 54.41
N GLU A 171 -56.13 -39.24 55.09
CA GLU A 171 -55.45 -37.94 54.95
C GLU A 171 -53.99 -38.00 55.44
N LEU A 172 -53.73 -38.67 56.56
CA LEU A 172 -52.37 -38.94 57.05
C LEU A 172 -51.54 -39.75 56.05
N LYS A 173 -52.11 -40.79 55.44
CA LYS A 173 -51.46 -41.60 54.41
C LYS A 173 -51.15 -40.79 53.15
N SER A 174 -52.08 -39.94 52.74
CA SER A 174 -51.91 -39.00 51.63
C SER A 174 -50.74 -38.04 51.91
N ILE A 175 -50.71 -37.43 53.10
CA ILE A 175 -49.65 -36.50 53.50
C ILE A 175 -48.29 -37.20 53.60
N CYS A 176 -48.20 -38.37 54.22
CA CYS A 176 -46.93 -39.11 54.34
C CYS A 176 -46.39 -39.63 53.01
N SER A 177 -47.24 -39.84 52.00
CA SER A 177 -46.84 -40.30 50.67
C SER A 177 -46.50 -39.16 49.71
N THR A 178 -47.13 -38.00 49.87
CA THR A 178 -46.97 -36.84 48.99
C THR A 178 -45.98 -35.81 49.52
N LEU A 179 -45.91 -35.64 50.84
CA LEU A 179 -45.05 -34.70 51.54
C LEU A 179 -44.02 -35.49 52.35
N ASP A 180 -42.74 -35.19 52.16
CA ASP A 180 -41.63 -35.86 52.87
C ASP A 180 -41.62 -35.43 54.35
N LEU A 181 -42.59 -35.93 55.12
CA LEU A 181 -42.81 -35.64 56.54
C LEU A 181 -41.74 -36.33 57.41
N LEU A 182 -41.14 -35.57 58.33
CA LEU A 182 -40.11 -36.05 59.26
C LEU A 182 -40.62 -36.11 60.69
N TYR A 183 -41.48 -35.17 61.09
CA TYR A 183 -42.03 -35.08 62.44
C TYR A 183 -43.50 -34.68 62.39
N LEU A 184 -44.31 -35.28 63.26
CA LEU A 184 -45.69 -34.89 63.44
C LEU A 184 -46.10 -34.99 64.91
N GLN A 185 -46.63 -33.89 65.43
CA GLN A 185 -47.28 -33.81 66.71
C GLN A 185 -48.64 -33.14 66.51
N LEU A 186 -49.69 -33.81 66.97
CA LEU A 186 -51.05 -33.28 66.89
C LEU A 186 -51.57 -32.98 68.29
N HIS A 187 -52.43 -31.97 68.37
CA HIS A 187 -53.13 -31.66 69.60
C HIS A 187 -54.04 -32.84 70.01
N ASN A 188 -54.08 -33.18 71.29
CA ASN A 188 -54.98 -34.19 71.88
C ASN A 188 -54.89 -35.64 71.36
N ILE A 189 -53.92 -35.99 70.52
CA ILE A 189 -53.63 -37.36 70.11
C ILE A 189 -52.35 -37.82 70.82
N SER A 190 -52.40 -38.98 71.48
CA SER A 190 -51.21 -39.49 72.15
C SER A 190 -50.16 -39.93 71.12
N PRO A 191 -48.85 -39.72 71.39
CA PRO A 191 -47.79 -40.19 70.51
C PRO A 191 -47.84 -41.69 70.21
N ASN A 192 -48.38 -42.49 71.13
CA ASN A 192 -48.46 -43.94 70.99
C ASN A 192 -49.54 -44.35 69.97
N ASP A 193 -50.66 -43.65 69.95
CA ASP A 193 -51.77 -43.90 69.01
C ASP A 193 -51.33 -43.52 67.60
N LEU A 194 -50.69 -42.36 67.45
CA LEU A 194 -50.16 -41.89 66.17
C LEU A 194 -49.05 -42.81 65.63
N ASN A 195 -48.17 -43.31 66.51
CA ASN A 195 -47.09 -44.22 66.13
C ASN A 195 -47.62 -45.58 65.66
N SER A 196 -48.78 -46.04 66.14
CA SER A 196 -49.40 -47.29 65.68
C SER A 196 -49.79 -47.24 64.20
N THR A 197 -50.32 -46.09 63.75
CA THR A 197 -50.76 -45.84 62.37
C THR A 197 -49.62 -45.43 61.45
N LEU A 198 -48.61 -44.74 61.97
CA LEU A 198 -47.43 -44.32 61.21
C LEU A 198 -46.35 -45.41 61.08
N LYS A 199 -46.51 -46.60 61.68
CA LYS A 199 -45.57 -47.74 61.54
C LYS A 199 -45.29 -48.12 60.09
N GLU A 200 -46.25 -47.92 59.18
CA GLU A 200 -46.06 -48.15 57.73
C GLU A 200 -45.10 -47.13 57.08
N PHE A 201 -44.90 -45.96 57.71
CA PHE A 201 -44.07 -44.86 57.22
C PHE A 201 -42.83 -44.67 58.12
N SER A 202 -41.86 -45.57 57.96
CA SER A 202 -40.59 -45.66 58.73
C SER A 202 -39.72 -44.39 58.87
N LYS A 203 -40.10 -43.26 58.25
CA LYS A 203 -39.33 -42.01 58.23
C LYS A 203 -39.87 -40.92 59.17
N VAL A 204 -41.08 -41.08 59.72
CA VAL A 204 -41.73 -40.07 60.58
C VAL A 204 -41.44 -40.37 62.06
N GLU A 205 -40.76 -39.46 62.76
CA GLU A 205 -40.58 -39.57 64.21
C GLU A 205 -41.71 -38.81 64.95
N VAL A 206 -42.29 -39.43 65.99
CA VAL A 206 -43.39 -38.81 66.77
C VAL A 206 -42.89 -38.20 68.09
N ASN A 207 -41.76 -38.69 68.63
CA ASN A 207 -41.19 -38.27 69.92
C ASN A 207 -39.78 -37.63 69.81
N GLY A 208 -39.31 -37.35 68.59
CA GLY A 208 -37.92 -37.01 68.29
C GLY A 208 -37.68 -35.57 67.81
N PHE A 209 -38.45 -34.59 68.30
CA PHE A 209 -38.36 -33.21 67.80
C PHE A 209 -36.93 -32.63 67.86
N ASP A 210 -36.29 -32.70 69.03
CA ASP A 210 -34.92 -32.19 69.22
C ASP A 210 -33.86 -33.02 68.47
N ASN A 211 -34.13 -34.31 68.28
CA ASN A 211 -33.28 -35.20 67.48
C ASN A 211 -33.29 -34.78 66.01
N ILE A 212 -34.46 -34.47 65.44
CA ILE A 212 -34.57 -33.97 64.07
C ILE A 212 -33.96 -32.56 63.95
N LYS A 213 -34.23 -31.67 64.91
CA LYS A 213 -33.69 -30.30 64.92
C LYS A 213 -32.15 -30.26 65.00
N SER A 214 -31.53 -31.21 65.69
CA SER A 214 -30.06 -31.33 65.78
C SER A 214 -29.44 -32.04 64.56
N LYS A 215 -30.18 -32.96 63.93
CA LYS A 215 -29.72 -33.75 62.78
C LYS A 215 -29.79 -33.00 61.43
N PHE A 216 -30.67 -32.01 61.31
CA PHE A 216 -30.90 -31.27 60.06
C PHE A 216 -30.56 -29.78 60.20
N ARG A 217 -30.06 -29.15 59.13
CA ARG A 217 -29.82 -27.68 59.12
C ARG A 217 -31.15 -26.95 58.95
N ARG A 218 -31.30 -25.76 59.56
CA ARG A 218 -32.52 -24.91 59.48
C ARG A 218 -33.03 -24.65 58.05
N LYS A 219 -32.17 -24.67 57.02
CA LYS A 219 -32.58 -24.50 55.61
C LYS A 219 -33.06 -25.78 54.92
N GLN A 220 -32.85 -26.95 55.53
CA GLN A 220 -33.17 -28.27 54.97
C GLN A 220 -34.52 -28.79 55.44
N ILE A 221 -35.15 -28.11 56.39
CA ILE A 221 -36.43 -28.49 56.97
C ILE A 221 -37.33 -27.27 57.02
N GLU A 222 -38.62 -27.48 56.81
CA GLU A 222 -39.66 -26.48 57.06
C GLU A 222 -40.43 -26.92 58.31
N ILE A 223 -40.59 -26.01 59.27
CA ILE A 223 -41.38 -26.26 60.49
C ILE A 223 -42.67 -25.49 60.33
N VAL A 224 -43.80 -26.18 60.39
CA VAL A 224 -45.13 -25.57 60.37
C VAL A 224 -45.82 -25.89 61.68
N GLN A 225 -46.30 -24.86 62.35
CA GLN A 225 -47.00 -24.94 63.62
C GLN A 225 -48.33 -24.21 63.49
N ILE A 226 -49.40 -24.87 63.93
CA ILE A 226 -50.75 -24.31 63.96
C ILE A 226 -51.12 -24.11 65.42
N VAL A 227 -51.64 -22.93 65.74
CA VAL A 227 -52.04 -22.50 67.08
C VAL A 227 -53.50 -22.03 67.03
N GLY A 228 -54.34 -22.60 67.90
CA GLY A 228 -55.76 -22.25 68.01
C GLY A 228 -56.64 -23.48 68.18
N CYS A 229 -57.80 -23.33 68.83
CA CYS A 229 -58.81 -24.39 68.94
C CYS A 229 -59.97 -24.07 67.95
N THR A 230 -60.81 -25.05 67.59
CA THR A 230 -61.73 -24.97 66.43
C THR A 230 -62.75 -23.83 66.39
N ASP A 231 -62.90 -23.05 67.47
CA ASP A 231 -63.88 -21.96 67.56
C ASP A 231 -63.27 -20.54 67.38
N ASP A 232 -61.94 -20.41 67.20
CA ASP A 232 -61.21 -19.15 66.96
C ASP A 232 -60.45 -19.15 65.60
N GLU A 233 -59.99 -17.98 65.12
CA GLU A 233 -59.10 -17.89 63.94
C GLU A 233 -57.80 -18.67 64.20
N LEU A 234 -57.47 -19.63 63.34
CA LEU A 234 -56.25 -20.44 63.43
C LEU A 234 -55.03 -19.61 63.00
N ASP A 235 -54.08 -19.43 63.91
CA ASP A 235 -52.80 -18.79 63.62
C ASP A 235 -51.76 -19.81 63.15
N ILE A 236 -51.03 -19.46 62.09
CA ILE A 236 -50.00 -20.32 61.49
C ILE A 236 -48.63 -19.69 61.70
N ALA A 237 -47.73 -20.44 62.31
CA ALA A 237 -46.35 -20.05 62.54
C ALA A 237 -45.37 -20.99 61.84
N PHE A 238 -44.39 -20.41 61.15
CA PHE A 238 -43.27 -21.14 60.53
C PHE A 238 -42.06 -21.26 61.46
N GLU A 239 -42.27 -20.98 62.74
CA GLU A 239 -41.27 -21.03 63.79
C GLU A 239 -41.82 -21.77 65.01
N VAL A 240 -40.93 -22.24 65.88
CA VAL A 240 -41.31 -22.99 67.08
C VAL A 240 -41.79 -22.02 68.15
N ILE A 241 -43.09 -22.00 68.41
CA ILE A 241 -43.69 -21.24 69.51
C ILE A 241 -43.77 -22.14 70.76
N PRO A 242 -43.29 -21.68 71.93
CA PRO A 242 -43.35 -22.47 73.16
C PRO A 242 -44.79 -22.74 73.58
N ARG A 243 -45.05 -23.96 74.06
CA ARG A 243 -46.38 -24.41 74.49
C ARG A 243 -46.73 -23.83 75.86
N GLU A 244 -47.82 -23.08 75.96
CA GLU A 244 -48.48 -22.76 77.22
C GLU A 244 -49.58 -23.79 77.54
N ASP A 245 -49.83 -24.08 78.82
CA ASP A 245 -50.69 -25.20 79.28
C ASP A 245 -52.16 -25.16 78.79
N SER A 246 -52.58 -24.09 78.10
CA SER A 246 -53.94 -23.90 77.56
C SER A 246 -54.02 -23.76 76.04
N GLN A 247 -52.90 -23.89 75.30
CA GLN A 247 -52.88 -23.66 73.85
C GLN A 247 -53.03 -24.96 73.03
N CYS A 248 -54.00 -24.97 72.10
CA CYS A 248 -54.17 -26.00 71.08
C CYS A 248 -53.09 -25.85 70.00
N ILE A 249 -52.10 -26.75 69.99
CA ILE A 249 -50.96 -26.67 69.08
C ILE A 249 -50.73 -28.00 68.37
N SER A 250 -50.63 -27.95 67.03
CA SER A 250 -50.09 -29.04 66.19
C SER A 250 -48.84 -28.58 65.48
N THR A 251 -47.83 -29.45 65.38
CA THR A 251 -46.53 -29.14 64.77
C THR A 251 -46.12 -30.24 63.79
N ALA A 252 -45.66 -29.85 62.61
CA ALA A 252 -45.07 -30.76 61.62
C ALA A 252 -43.72 -30.25 61.11
N ILE A 253 -42.81 -31.18 60.79
CA ILE A 253 -41.53 -30.87 60.14
C ILE A 253 -41.45 -31.62 58.81
N PHE A 254 -41.11 -30.91 57.73
CA PHE A 254 -40.98 -31.46 56.37
C PHE A 254 -39.53 -31.39 55.86
N ASP A 255 -39.07 -32.39 55.09
CA ASP A 255 -37.74 -32.44 54.46
C ASP A 255 -37.70 -31.69 53.11
N LEU A 256 -36.85 -30.66 53.00
CA LEU A 256 -36.67 -29.86 51.79
C LEU A 256 -35.49 -30.32 50.92
N ARG A 257 -34.65 -31.26 51.36
CA ARG A 257 -33.38 -31.61 50.68
C ARG A 257 -33.59 -32.06 49.23
N ARG A 258 -34.65 -32.82 48.95
CA ARG A 258 -34.97 -33.30 47.59
C ARG A 258 -35.32 -32.16 46.64
N GLN A 259 -36.04 -31.15 47.13
CA GLN A 259 -36.42 -29.96 46.38
C GLN A 259 -35.22 -29.04 46.18
N MET A 260 -34.46 -28.77 47.25
CA MET A 260 -33.24 -27.97 47.19
C MET A 260 -32.22 -28.55 46.22
N LYS A 261 -32.04 -29.89 46.19
CA LYS A 261 -31.12 -30.55 45.26
C LYS A 261 -31.48 -30.23 43.80
N LYS A 262 -32.77 -30.32 43.42
CA LYS A 262 -33.23 -29.98 42.07
C LYS A 262 -32.99 -28.50 41.73
N VAL A 263 -33.23 -27.59 42.68
CA VAL A 263 -33.00 -26.15 42.50
C VAL A 263 -31.52 -25.86 42.28
N TYR A 264 -30.63 -26.48 43.06
CA TYR A 264 -29.18 -26.30 42.89
C TYR A 264 -28.66 -26.92 41.59
N GLU A 265 -29.14 -28.10 41.20
CA GLU A 265 -28.79 -28.72 39.91
C GLU A 265 -29.17 -27.81 38.73
N PHE A 266 -30.38 -27.22 38.76
CA PHE A 266 -30.84 -26.30 37.73
C PHE A 266 -30.04 -24.98 37.73
N SER A 267 -29.75 -24.43 38.92
CA SER A 267 -28.93 -23.21 39.05
C SER A 267 -27.50 -23.40 38.55
N MET A 268 -26.88 -24.54 38.83
CA MET A 268 -25.55 -24.88 38.33
C MET A 268 -25.53 -25.01 36.79
N LEU A 269 -26.56 -25.65 36.22
CA LEU A 269 -26.70 -25.77 34.77
C LEU A 269 -26.86 -24.40 34.10
N ILE A 270 -27.71 -23.53 34.65
CA ILE A 270 -27.90 -22.17 34.14
C ILE A 270 -26.55 -21.43 34.18
N ASN A 271 -25.89 -21.37 35.34
CA ASN A 271 -24.61 -20.67 35.49
C ASN A 271 -23.56 -21.16 34.49
N PHE A 272 -23.47 -22.47 34.26
CA PHE A 272 -22.57 -23.03 33.25
C PHE A 272 -22.90 -22.54 31.83
N LEU A 273 -24.17 -22.57 31.43
CA LEU A 273 -24.62 -22.08 30.13
C LEU A 273 -24.38 -20.57 29.97
N THR A 274 -24.53 -19.80 31.05
CA THR A 274 -24.23 -18.36 31.04
C THR A 274 -22.76 -18.08 30.76
N LEU A 275 -21.87 -18.82 31.42
CA LEU A 275 -20.43 -18.68 31.23
C LEU A 275 -20.04 -19.03 29.80
N LEU A 276 -20.58 -20.14 29.26
CA LEU A 276 -20.33 -20.55 27.88
C LEU A 276 -20.80 -19.49 26.87
N SER A 277 -21.97 -18.89 27.10
CA SER A 277 -22.52 -17.84 26.23
C SER A 277 -21.66 -16.57 26.23
N VAL A 278 -21.18 -16.13 27.41
CA VAL A 278 -20.29 -14.96 27.53
C VAL A 278 -18.96 -15.22 26.82
N VAL A 279 -18.36 -16.40 27.03
CA VAL A 279 -17.09 -16.76 26.37
C VAL A 279 -17.26 -16.82 24.84
N ALA A 280 -18.32 -17.46 24.35
CA ALA A 280 -18.60 -17.52 22.91
C ALA A 280 -18.81 -16.12 22.31
N SER A 281 -19.48 -15.23 23.04
CA SER A 281 -19.69 -13.84 22.63
C SER A 281 -18.36 -13.08 22.50
N VAL A 282 -17.44 -13.24 23.46
CA VAL A 282 -16.11 -12.61 23.41
C VAL A 282 -15.26 -13.14 22.25
N LEU A 283 -15.24 -14.46 22.02
CA LEU A 283 -14.44 -15.05 20.93
C LEU A 283 -14.96 -14.65 19.55
N TYR A 284 -16.28 -14.66 19.35
CA TYR A 284 -16.91 -14.20 18.11
C TYR A 284 -16.53 -12.74 17.81
N LEU A 285 -16.50 -11.92 18.85
CA LEU A 285 -16.16 -10.50 18.75
C LEU A 285 -14.71 -10.25 18.36
N GLU A 286 -13.78 -10.99 18.95
CA GLU A 286 -12.36 -10.89 18.64
C GLU A 286 -12.11 -11.28 17.18
N TYR A 287 -12.78 -12.34 16.71
CA TYR A 287 -12.73 -12.76 15.31
C TYR A 287 -13.28 -11.69 14.35
N GLU A 288 -14.45 -11.13 14.63
CA GLU A 288 -15.08 -10.12 13.75
C GLU A 288 -14.26 -8.82 13.72
N THR A 289 -13.73 -8.37 14.87
CA THR A 289 -12.84 -7.21 14.96
C THR A 289 -11.55 -7.43 14.16
N TYR A 290 -10.97 -8.62 14.28
CA TYR A 290 -9.78 -9.00 13.52
C TYR A 290 -10.05 -9.01 12.01
N ALA A 291 -11.17 -9.61 11.58
CA ALA A 291 -11.51 -9.76 10.18
C ALA A 291 -11.83 -8.42 9.49
N THR A 292 -12.54 -7.51 10.17
CA THR A 292 -13.04 -6.26 9.58
C THR A 292 -12.04 -5.10 9.69
N VAL A 293 -11.24 -5.03 10.75
CA VAL A 293 -10.36 -3.87 11.01
C VAL A 293 -8.87 -4.24 10.92
N ILE A 294 -8.42 -5.24 11.66
CA ILE A 294 -6.99 -5.52 11.81
C ILE A 294 -6.40 -6.11 10.52
N LYS A 295 -7.04 -7.14 9.97
CA LYS A 295 -6.57 -7.83 8.76
C LYS A 295 -6.41 -6.89 7.55
N PRO A 296 -7.35 -5.96 7.26
CA PRO A 296 -7.13 -4.97 6.21
C PRO A 296 -5.97 -3.99 6.50
N ILE A 297 -5.78 -3.54 7.74
CA ILE A 297 -4.66 -2.67 8.12
C ILE A 297 -3.31 -3.38 7.92
N GLU A 298 -3.21 -4.63 8.37
CA GLU A 298 -2.02 -5.46 8.13
C GLU A 298 -1.77 -5.66 6.63
N SER A 299 -2.84 -5.83 5.85
CA SER A 299 -2.76 -5.93 4.39
C SER A 299 -2.22 -4.65 3.75
N MET A 300 -2.73 -3.47 4.14
CA MET A 300 -2.21 -2.17 3.68
C MET A 300 -0.74 -1.96 4.09
N LEU A 301 -0.39 -2.28 5.34
CA LEU A 301 0.99 -2.21 5.83
C LEU A 301 1.90 -3.15 5.03
N SER A 302 1.42 -4.34 4.66
CA SER A 302 2.17 -5.30 3.85
C SER A 302 2.44 -4.77 2.44
N VAL A 303 1.51 -4.00 1.85
CA VAL A 303 1.69 -3.34 0.54
C VAL A 303 2.79 -2.29 0.63
N VAL A 304 2.77 -1.44 1.67
CA VAL A 304 3.80 -0.42 1.91
C VAL A 304 5.17 -1.07 2.16
N ARG A 305 5.22 -2.13 2.97
CA ARG A 305 6.46 -2.88 3.20
C ARG A 305 6.98 -3.52 1.92
N LYS A 306 6.13 -4.12 1.11
CA LYS A 306 6.52 -4.69 -0.19
C LYS A 306 7.07 -3.62 -1.14
N LEU A 307 6.44 -2.44 -1.20
CA LEU A 307 6.98 -1.30 -1.95
C LEU A 307 8.35 -0.87 -1.45
N SER A 308 8.56 -0.91 -0.15
CA SER A 308 9.84 -0.53 0.44
C SER A 308 10.95 -1.55 0.18
N THR A 309 10.63 -2.85 0.13
CA THR A 309 11.63 -3.91 -0.10
C THR A 309 11.86 -4.20 -1.57
N GLU A 310 10.81 -4.12 -2.39
CA GLU A 310 10.80 -4.40 -3.83
C GLU A 310 10.05 -3.30 -4.59
N PRO A 311 10.64 -2.12 -4.74
CA PRO A 311 9.95 -0.97 -5.29
C PRO A 311 9.69 -1.07 -6.80
N VAL A 312 10.25 -2.07 -7.51
CA VAL A 312 10.08 -2.24 -8.97
C VAL A 312 9.04 -3.31 -9.31
N THR A 313 8.67 -4.19 -8.37
CA THR A 313 7.72 -5.27 -8.66
C THR A 313 6.28 -4.75 -8.66
N PRO A 314 5.49 -5.02 -9.72
CA PRO A 314 4.12 -4.55 -9.80
C PRO A 314 3.25 -5.24 -8.76
N ILE A 315 2.58 -4.46 -7.93
CA ILE A 315 1.68 -4.98 -6.91
C ILE A 315 0.36 -5.38 -7.56
N LYS A 316 0.00 -6.66 -7.45
CA LYS A 316 -1.28 -7.16 -7.96
C LYS A 316 -2.43 -6.69 -7.07
N VAL A 317 -3.43 -6.05 -7.67
CA VAL A 317 -4.71 -5.71 -7.04
C VAL A 317 -5.50 -7.00 -6.81
N GLN A 318 -6.00 -7.21 -5.59
CA GLN A 318 -6.94 -8.30 -5.34
C GLN A 318 -8.32 -7.90 -5.89
N PRO A 319 -8.91 -8.69 -6.80
CA PRO A 319 -10.28 -8.42 -7.27
C PRO A 319 -11.26 -8.73 -6.13
N GLY A 320 -12.00 -7.72 -5.68
CA GLY A 320 -13.04 -7.88 -4.68
C GLY A 320 -14.06 -6.74 -4.79
N GLU A 321 -15.34 -7.05 -4.56
CA GLU A 321 -16.39 -6.03 -4.56
C GLU A 321 -16.12 -5.00 -3.45
N PRO A 322 -16.11 -3.69 -3.77
CA PRO A 322 -15.77 -2.63 -2.84
C PRO A 322 -16.98 -2.27 -1.97
N ARG A 323 -17.48 -3.21 -1.15
CA ARG A 323 -18.48 -2.89 -0.12
C ARG A 323 -17.85 -2.24 1.11
N ASN A 324 -16.57 -2.51 1.36
CA ASN A 324 -15.83 -1.94 2.51
C ASN A 324 -14.94 -0.77 2.06
N GLU A 325 -15.10 0.38 2.70
CA GLU A 325 -14.27 1.59 2.51
C GLU A 325 -12.76 1.27 2.63
N ILE A 326 -12.41 0.34 3.53
CA ILE A 326 -11.01 -0.07 3.75
C ILE A 326 -10.44 -0.82 2.54
N LEU A 327 -11.25 -1.62 1.85
CA LEU A 327 -10.83 -2.31 0.63
C LEU A 327 -10.66 -1.31 -0.53
N GLN A 328 -11.49 -0.25 -0.57
CA GLN A 328 -11.31 0.85 -1.52
C GLN A 328 -10.00 1.62 -1.26
N LEU A 329 -9.70 1.92 0.01
CA LEU A 329 -8.44 2.55 0.40
C LEU A 329 -7.24 1.68 0.01
N GLN A 330 -7.31 0.38 0.27
CA GLN A 330 -6.27 -0.56 -0.14
C GLN A 330 -6.06 -0.56 -1.66
N ASN A 331 -7.13 -0.68 -2.43
CA ASN A 331 -7.05 -0.68 -3.89
C ASN A 331 -6.53 0.67 -4.43
N THR A 332 -6.89 1.77 -3.79
CA THR A 332 -6.40 3.11 -4.13
C THR A 332 -4.92 3.23 -3.83
N LEU A 333 -4.46 2.73 -2.68
CA LEU A 333 -3.05 2.70 -2.31
C LEU A 333 -2.23 1.86 -3.31
N VAL A 334 -2.72 0.69 -3.70
CA VAL A 334 -2.06 -0.16 -4.72
C VAL A 334 -1.98 0.56 -6.07
N LYS A 335 -3.03 1.27 -6.48
CA LYS A 335 -3.03 2.06 -7.72
C LYS A 335 -2.07 3.26 -7.65
N ILE A 336 -2.04 3.99 -6.54
CA ILE A 336 -1.09 5.09 -6.35
C ILE A 336 0.33 4.54 -6.40
N ALA A 337 0.59 3.45 -5.70
CA ALA A 337 1.87 2.77 -5.69
C ALA A 337 2.31 2.36 -7.10
N SER A 338 1.44 1.71 -7.89
CA SER A 338 1.79 1.30 -9.25
C SER A 338 2.02 2.50 -10.18
N LEU A 339 1.23 3.57 -10.06
CA LEU A 339 1.45 4.81 -10.82
C LEU A 339 2.76 5.49 -10.44
N VAL A 340 3.12 5.48 -9.15
CA VAL A 340 4.38 6.01 -8.65
C VAL A 340 5.55 5.19 -9.20
N GLN A 341 5.48 3.86 -9.21
CA GLN A 341 6.51 3.00 -9.81
C GLN A 341 6.73 3.32 -11.29
N ILE A 342 5.64 3.48 -12.06
CA ILE A 342 5.71 3.84 -13.49
C ILE A 342 6.30 5.25 -13.67
N GLY A 343 5.92 6.21 -12.84
CA GLY A 343 6.36 7.60 -12.96
C GLY A 343 7.80 7.87 -12.53
N PHE A 344 8.31 7.14 -11.53
CA PHE A 344 9.64 7.34 -10.95
C PHE A 344 10.72 6.41 -11.54
N GLY A 345 10.32 5.37 -12.27
CA GLY A 345 11.22 4.40 -12.86
C GLY A 345 12.08 3.65 -11.83
N ALA A 346 13.09 2.92 -12.28
CA ALA A 346 13.94 2.09 -11.41
C ALA A 346 14.81 2.92 -10.45
N ALA A 347 15.30 4.08 -10.87
CA ALA A 347 16.12 4.94 -10.01
C ALA A 347 15.28 5.57 -8.88
N GLY A 348 14.07 6.04 -9.21
CA GLY A 348 13.19 6.63 -8.22
C GLY A 348 12.55 5.59 -7.31
N ALA A 349 12.31 4.38 -7.80
CA ALA A 349 11.91 3.24 -6.99
C ALA A 349 12.88 2.98 -5.82
N GLU A 350 14.21 2.96 -6.06
CA GLU A 350 15.21 2.79 -4.98
C GLU A 350 15.22 3.97 -3.99
N ILE A 351 15.08 5.20 -4.47
CA ILE A 351 15.03 6.40 -3.60
C ILE A 351 13.77 6.38 -2.73
N LEU A 352 12.63 5.99 -3.30
CA LEU A 352 11.36 5.85 -2.57
C LEU A 352 11.45 4.73 -1.54
N ALA A 353 12.01 3.58 -1.90
CA ALA A 353 12.22 2.46 -0.98
C ALA A 353 13.03 2.86 0.26
N GLY A 354 14.14 3.57 0.07
CA GLY A 354 14.96 4.07 1.18
C GLY A 354 14.19 5.00 2.10
N ASN A 355 13.46 5.97 1.53
CA ASN A 355 12.69 6.94 2.31
C ASN A 355 11.44 6.33 3.00
N MET A 356 10.81 5.30 2.41
CA MET A 356 9.63 4.65 2.99
C MET A 356 9.95 3.82 4.25
N LEU A 357 11.18 3.33 4.40
CA LEU A 357 11.62 2.57 5.57
C LEU A 357 11.93 3.47 6.77
N GLU A 358 12.39 4.69 6.52
CA GLU A 358 12.83 5.63 7.56
C GLU A 358 11.65 6.44 8.16
N GLY A 359 10.45 6.32 7.60
CA GLY A 359 9.20 6.90 8.14
C GLY A 359 8.96 8.37 7.77
N ASP A 360 10.02 9.14 7.54
CA ASP A 360 9.95 10.50 7.00
C ASP A 360 10.54 10.55 5.58
N PHE A 361 9.74 11.03 4.62
CA PHE A 361 10.23 11.24 3.26
C PHE A 361 11.20 12.42 3.24
N ASN A 362 12.49 12.15 3.08
CA ASN A 362 13.52 13.17 2.91
C ASN A 362 13.95 13.29 1.44
N PRO A 363 13.37 14.22 0.66
CA PRO A 363 13.73 14.40 -0.74
C PRO A 363 15.15 14.97 -0.93
N MET A 364 15.78 15.47 0.13
CA MET A 364 17.12 16.06 0.13
C MET A 364 18.20 15.03 0.51
N ALA A 365 17.87 13.74 0.50
CA ALA A 365 18.84 12.67 0.72
C ALA A 365 19.99 12.77 -0.31
N PRO A 366 21.26 12.60 0.11
CA PRO A 366 22.39 12.72 -0.79
C PRO A 366 22.37 11.59 -1.83
N GLY A 367 22.63 11.95 -3.09
CA GLY A 367 22.72 10.98 -4.17
C GLY A 367 23.89 10.00 -4.00
N LYS A 368 23.74 8.79 -4.55
CA LYS A 368 24.71 7.71 -4.47
C LYS A 368 25.51 7.60 -5.77
N LYS A 369 26.83 7.49 -5.66
CA LYS A 369 27.67 7.18 -6.84
C LYS A 369 27.46 5.73 -7.26
N VAL A 370 27.04 5.54 -8.50
CA VAL A 370 26.83 4.24 -9.16
C VAL A 370 27.67 4.13 -10.43
N TYR A 371 27.94 2.90 -10.86
CA TYR A 371 28.55 2.60 -12.16
C TYR A 371 27.52 1.84 -12.99
N ALA A 372 27.34 2.25 -14.24
CA ALA A 372 26.35 1.67 -15.10
C ALA A 372 26.75 1.79 -16.57
N ILE A 373 26.12 0.97 -17.40
CA ILE A 373 26.08 1.18 -18.84
C ILE A 373 24.88 2.08 -19.12
N PHE A 374 25.15 3.23 -19.73
CA PHE A 374 24.15 4.18 -20.17
C PHE A 374 23.91 3.98 -21.66
N GLY A 375 22.69 3.63 -22.00
CA GLY A 375 22.17 3.58 -23.36
C GLY A 375 21.32 4.80 -23.64
N PHE A 376 21.53 5.41 -24.80
CA PHE A 376 20.67 6.46 -25.32
C PHE A 376 20.23 6.07 -26.71
N CYS A 377 18.93 6.12 -27.00
CA CYS A 377 18.44 5.91 -28.35
C CYS A 377 17.43 7.00 -28.73
N SER A 378 17.43 7.41 -29.99
CA SER A 378 16.53 8.46 -30.50
C SER A 378 15.94 8.06 -31.83
N ILE A 379 14.68 8.42 -32.06
CA ILE A 379 14.03 8.29 -33.36
C ILE A 379 14.68 9.27 -34.35
N ARG A 380 15.03 8.77 -35.55
CA ARG A 380 15.59 9.55 -36.66
C ARG A 380 14.47 10.31 -37.37
N ASN A 381 14.81 11.49 -37.90
CA ASN A 381 13.88 12.37 -38.63
C ASN A 381 12.55 12.61 -37.90
N PHE A 382 12.58 12.65 -36.57
CA PHE A 382 11.36 12.78 -35.77
C PHE A 382 10.59 14.08 -36.05
N LEU A 383 11.27 15.19 -36.38
CA LEU A 383 10.61 16.44 -36.77
C LEU A 383 9.75 16.25 -38.03
N GLU A 384 10.27 15.55 -39.03
CA GLU A 384 9.52 15.18 -40.24
C GLU A 384 8.35 14.25 -39.89
N ALA A 385 8.59 13.26 -39.01
CA ALA A 385 7.53 12.39 -38.53
C ALA A 385 6.42 13.16 -37.78
N THR A 386 6.76 14.18 -36.99
CA THR A 386 5.77 15.00 -36.27
C THR A 386 4.90 15.82 -37.22
N ASP A 387 5.47 16.33 -38.31
CA ASP A 387 4.75 17.14 -39.30
C ASP A 387 3.81 16.28 -40.16
N LEU A 388 4.26 15.07 -40.51
CA LEU A 388 3.50 14.13 -41.35
C LEU A 388 2.42 13.37 -40.58
N LEU A 389 2.76 12.80 -39.41
CA LEU A 389 1.83 11.95 -38.64
C LEU A 389 0.86 12.76 -37.77
N LYS A 390 1.21 13.99 -37.40
CA LYS A 390 0.36 14.89 -36.58
C LYS A 390 -0.21 14.19 -35.35
N GLU A 391 -1.52 13.93 -35.30
CA GLU A 391 -2.20 13.28 -34.17
C GLU A 391 -1.71 11.85 -33.90
N GLU A 392 -1.22 11.16 -34.93
CA GLU A 392 -0.74 9.77 -34.81
C GLU A 392 0.69 9.67 -34.24
N ILE A 393 1.41 10.78 -34.07
CA ILE A 393 2.80 10.78 -33.58
C ILE A 393 2.93 10.15 -32.18
N MET A 394 1.90 10.32 -31.34
CA MET A 394 1.87 9.75 -29.99
C MET A 394 1.74 8.23 -30.04
N GLN A 395 0.92 7.69 -30.95
CA GLN A 395 0.79 6.24 -31.13
C GLN A 395 2.09 5.64 -31.67
N TYR A 396 2.71 6.30 -32.66
CA TYR A 396 4.01 5.91 -33.21
C TYR A 396 5.11 5.88 -32.14
N THR A 397 5.23 6.96 -31.36
CA THR A 397 6.25 7.06 -30.29
C THR A 397 6.01 6.05 -29.18
N ASN A 398 4.76 5.81 -28.77
CA ASN A 398 4.42 4.85 -27.74
C ASN A 398 4.66 3.40 -28.19
N GLN A 399 4.41 3.07 -29.46
CA GLN A 399 4.72 1.74 -29.99
C GLN A 399 6.23 1.48 -30.02
N ILE A 400 7.02 2.46 -30.45
CA ILE A 400 8.49 2.38 -30.39
C ILE A 400 8.95 2.26 -28.94
N GLY A 401 8.42 3.10 -28.04
CA GLY A 401 8.73 3.06 -26.62
C GLY A 401 8.43 1.69 -25.99
N GLY A 402 7.31 1.07 -26.36
CA GLY A 402 6.96 -0.29 -25.93
C GLY A 402 8.02 -1.32 -26.32
N VAL A 403 8.44 -1.35 -27.59
CA VAL A 403 9.50 -2.26 -28.08
C VAL A 403 10.83 -2.02 -27.37
N VAL A 404 11.20 -0.74 -27.20
CA VAL A 404 12.45 -0.35 -26.51
C VAL A 404 12.42 -0.82 -25.05
N HIS A 405 11.34 -0.52 -24.33
CA HIS A 405 11.21 -0.82 -22.91
C HIS A 405 11.16 -2.34 -22.66
N GLU A 406 10.36 -3.07 -23.43
CA GLU A 406 10.23 -4.53 -23.32
C GLU A 406 11.55 -5.26 -23.59
N SER A 407 12.25 -4.89 -24.67
CA SER A 407 13.56 -5.47 -24.99
C SER A 407 14.58 -5.18 -23.88
N VAL A 408 14.69 -3.93 -23.43
CA VAL A 408 15.65 -3.54 -22.38
C VAL A 408 15.41 -4.28 -21.07
N ASP A 409 14.15 -4.37 -20.64
CA ASP A 409 13.76 -5.07 -19.41
C ASP A 409 14.08 -6.58 -19.50
N SER A 410 13.80 -7.21 -20.65
CA SER A 410 14.12 -8.63 -20.89
C SER A 410 15.61 -8.95 -20.79
N PHE A 411 16.49 -7.96 -21.01
CA PHE A 411 17.94 -8.07 -20.91
C PHE A 411 18.51 -7.46 -19.62
N GLY A 412 17.68 -7.22 -18.60
CA GLY A 412 18.10 -6.77 -17.27
C GLY A 412 18.57 -5.31 -17.22
N GLY A 413 18.10 -4.48 -18.16
CA GLY A 413 18.22 -3.03 -18.10
C GLY A 413 16.91 -2.39 -17.68
N HIS A 414 16.94 -1.09 -17.44
CA HIS A 414 15.73 -0.33 -17.10
C HIS A 414 15.64 0.96 -17.91
N ALA A 415 14.42 1.28 -18.35
CA ALA A 415 14.12 2.60 -18.87
C ALA A 415 14.05 3.61 -17.72
N ASN A 416 14.84 4.68 -17.80
CA ASN A 416 14.87 5.70 -16.76
C ASN A 416 14.05 6.93 -17.15
N LYS A 417 14.24 7.45 -18.37
CA LYS A 417 13.58 8.67 -18.81
C LYS A 417 13.29 8.66 -20.29
N ASN A 418 12.08 9.08 -20.65
CA ASN A 418 11.67 9.34 -22.02
C ASN A 418 11.65 10.86 -22.24
N ILE A 419 12.34 11.34 -23.27
CA ILE A 419 12.50 12.76 -23.60
C ILE A 419 12.04 12.95 -25.05
N GLY A 420 10.73 13.06 -25.26
CA GLY A 420 10.12 13.13 -26.59
C GLY A 420 10.48 11.91 -27.43
N GLN A 421 11.32 12.10 -28.43
CA GLN A 421 11.80 11.08 -29.36
C GLN A 421 12.94 10.17 -28.82
N ALA A 422 13.47 10.49 -27.64
CA ALA A 422 14.67 9.85 -27.11
C ALA A 422 14.43 9.11 -25.79
N PHE A 423 15.17 8.03 -25.58
CA PHE A 423 15.03 7.13 -24.43
C PHE A 423 16.39 6.94 -23.74
N LEU A 424 16.44 7.21 -22.44
CA LEU A 424 17.58 6.93 -21.57
C LEU A 424 17.37 5.59 -20.86
N LEU A 425 18.32 4.69 -21.09
CA LEU A 425 18.28 3.28 -20.68
C LEU A 425 19.52 2.98 -19.84
N VAL A 426 19.38 2.18 -18.79
CA VAL A 426 20.46 1.98 -17.80
C VAL A 426 20.58 0.51 -17.39
N TRP A 427 21.81 -0.01 -17.44
CA TRP A 427 22.16 -1.31 -16.85
C TRP A 427 23.13 -1.08 -15.69
N LYS A 428 22.64 -1.26 -14.46
CA LYS A 428 23.44 -1.04 -13.25
C LYS A 428 24.48 -2.15 -13.08
N VAL A 429 25.72 -1.75 -12.80
CA VAL A 429 26.84 -2.67 -12.58
C VAL A 429 27.22 -2.64 -11.10
N LYS A 430 27.32 -3.83 -10.47
CA LYS A 430 27.64 -3.93 -9.03
C LYS A 430 29.01 -3.32 -8.75
N LYS A 431 29.14 -2.51 -7.69
CA LYS A 431 30.39 -1.82 -7.35
C LYS A 431 31.58 -2.76 -7.09
N THR A 432 31.32 -3.96 -6.58
CA THR A 432 32.31 -5.01 -6.30
C THR A 432 32.70 -5.82 -7.53
N SER A 433 32.07 -5.56 -8.68
CA SER A 433 32.29 -6.34 -9.89
C SER A 433 33.60 -5.96 -10.58
N ILE A 434 34.17 -6.94 -11.29
CA ILE A 434 35.43 -6.78 -12.02
C ILE A 434 35.28 -5.72 -13.13
N GLU A 435 34.08 -5.59 -13.68
CA GLU A 435 33.69 -4.62 -14.69
C GLU A 435 33.98 -3.18 -14.24
N VAL A 436 33.70 -2.85 -12.98
CA VAL A 436 33.99 -1.51 -12.42
C VAL A 436 35.50 -1.26 -12.35
N SER A 437 36.28 -2.27 -11.94
CA SER A 437 37.75 -2.17 -11.92
C SER A 437 38.34 -2.00 -13.33
N ILE A 438 37.79 -2.70 -14.33
CA ILE A 438 38.21 -2.61 -15.74
C ILE A 438 37.93 -1.21 -16.29
N GLY A 439 36.69 -0.73 -16.17
CA GLY A 439 36.30 0.54 -16.77
C GLY A 439 36.81 1.78 -16.00
N SER A 440 37.06 1.67 -14.69
CA SER A 440 37.64 2.76 -13.90
C SER A 440 39.15 2.93 -14.15
N GLY A 441 39.87 1.83 -14.40
CA GLY A 441 41.33 1.84 -14.61
C GLY A 441 41.76 2.13 -16.05
N SER A 442 40.87 1.99 -17.04
CA SER A 442 41.25 1.99 -18.47
C SER A 442 40.48 3.05 -19.28
N GLN A 443 40.73 4.32 -18.98
CA GLN A 443 40.13 5.46 -19.70
C GLN A 443 40.86 5.85 -21.00
N VAL A 444 42.02 5.25 -21.27
CA VAL A 444 42.81 5.56 -22.46
C VAL A 444 42.47 4.55 -23.56
N PRO A 445 42.33 5.02 -24.82
CA PRO A 445 42.24 4.17 -26.00
C PRO A 445 43.36 3.11 -26.08
N GLN A 446 43.05 1.93 -26.62
CA GLN A 446 44.01 0.82 -26.66
C GLN A 446 45.26 1.15 -27.48
N HIS A 447 45.13 1.80 -28.63
CA HIS A 447 46.26 2.22 -29.48
C HIS A 447 47.14 3.29 -28.84
N MET A 448 46.67 3.95 -27.79
CA MET A 448 47.39 4.97 -27.03
C MET A 448 47.96 4.46 -25.70
N SER A 449 47.70 3.20 -25.35
CA SER A 449 48.20 2.61 -24.11
C SER A 449 49.63 2.08 -24.30
N PRO A 450 50.56 2.35 -23.36
CA PRO A 450 51.88 1.71 -23.39
C PRO A 450 51.70 0.19 -23.23
N LYS A 451 52.42 -0.59 -24.05
CA LYS A 451 52.26 -2.06 -24.23
C LYS A 451 52.01 -2.83 -22.91
N LYS A 452 50.97 -3.68 -22.96
CA LYS A 452 50.53 -4.73 -22.02
C LYS A 452 50.90 -4.51 -20.54
N ASN A 453 50.03 -3.83 -19.81
CA ASN A 453 50.02 -3.92 -18.35
C ASN A 453 49.75 -5.37 -17.90
N SER A 454 50.61 -5.89 -17.02
CA SER A 454 50.63 -7.26 -16.47
C SER A 454 49.33 -7.73 -15.80
N LEU A 455 48.36 -6.83 -15.59
CA LEU A 455 47.04 -7.11 -15.01
C LEU A 455 46.04 -7.62 -16.06
N LEU A 456 46.23 -7.29 -17.35
CA LEU A 456 45.38 -7.80 -18.44
C LEU A 456 45.57 -9.33 -18.60
N SER A 457 46.80 -9.83 -18.44
CA SER A 457 47.14 -11.25 -18.60
C SER A 457 46.66 -12.15 -17.45
N VAL A 458 46.49 -11.61 -16.23
CA VAL A 458 45.92 -12.36 -15.09
C VAL A 458 44.39 -12.47 -15.21
N MET A 459 43.77 -11.58 -15.99
CA MET A 459 42.31 -11.51 -16.15
C MET A 459 41.81 -12.24 -17.39
N GLU A 460 42.67 -12.46 -18.41
CA GLU A 460 42.41 -13.39 -19.51
C GLU A 460 42.13 -14.81 -18.96
N SER A 461 42.84 -15.25 -17.91
CA SER A 461 42.62 -16.54 -17.25
C SER A 461 41.28 -16.68 -16.50
N ASP A 462 40.74 -15.60 -15.91
CA ASP A 462 39.46 -15.65 -15.19
C ASP A 462 38.23 -15.39 -16.09
N LYS A 463 38.41 -14.69 -17.21
CA LYS A 463 37.37 -14.59 -18.26
C LYS A 463 37.13 -15.95 -18.94
N ILE A 464 38.16 -16.80 -19.06
CA ILE A 464 38.06 -18.18 -19.55
C ILE A 464 37.20 -19.06 -18.62
N ASN A 465 37.14 -18.74 -17.32
CA ASN A 465 36.33 -19.47 -16.34
C ASN A 465 34.87 -18.98 -16.20
N ARG A 466 34.47 -17.91 -16.91
CA ARG A 466 33.05 -17.53 -17.00
C ARG A 466 32.35 -18.60 -17.84
N GLN A 467 31.52 -19.42 -17.18
CA GLN A 467 30.71 -20.49 -17.76
C GLN A 467 30.28 -20.17 -19.21
N LEU A 468 30.81 -20.98 -20.13
CA LEU A 468 30.48 -21.01 -21.54
C LEU A 468 28.94 -21.02 -21.68
N GLY A 469 28.36 -19.91 -22.17
CA GLY A 469 26.92 -19.80 -22.46
C GLY A 469 26.12 -18.69 -21.76
N CYS A 470 26.70 -17.92 -20.83
CA CYS A 470 25.98 -16.79 -20.20
C CYS A 470 26.49 -15.41 -20.66
N LEU A 471 25.64 -14.64 -21.33
CA LEU A 471 25.91 -13.24 -21.72
C LEU A 471 26.21 -12.37 -20.49
N THR A 472 27.28 -11.59 -20.55
CA THR A 472 27.58 -10.57 -19.53
C THR A 472 26.56 -9.43 -19.58
N ILE A 473 26.52 -8.57 -18.56
CA ILE A 473 25.61 -7.41 -18.56
C ILE A 473 25.86 -6.45 -19.72
N ALA A 474 27.12 -6.32 -20.17
CA ALA A 474 27.47 -5.53 -21.35
C ALA A 474 27.00 -6.19 -22.64
N ASP A 475 27.16 -7.51 -22.76
CA ASP A 475 26.65 -8.26 -23.90
C ASP A 475 25.13 -8.14 -23.99
N LYS A 476 24.43 -8.30 -22.85
CA LYS A 476 22.97 -8.10 -22.76
C LYS A 476 22.54 -6.70 -23.20
N ALA A 477 23.27 -5.66 -22.79
CA ALA A 477 22.98 -4.29 -23.23
C ALA A 477 23.11 -4.14 -24.76
N LEU A 478 24.18 -4.65 -25.37
CA LEU A 478 24.35 -4.63 -26.83
C LEU A 478 23.26 -5.46 -27.53
N VAL A 479 23.00 -6.68 -27.06
CA VAL A 479 21.98 -7.59 -27.60
C VAL A 479 20.59 -6.95 -27.54
N SER A 480 20.26 -6.24 -26.47
CA SER A 480 18.98 -5.53 -26.35
C SER A 480 18.80 -4.50 -27.47
N PHE A 481 19.85 -3.76 -27.82
CA PHE A 481 19.82 -2.76 -28.88
C PHE A 481 19.71 -3.41 -30.26
N LEU A 482 20.44 -4.50 -30.49
CA LEU A 482 20.32 -5.29 -31.72
C LEU A 482 18.90 -5.87 -31.87
N LYS A 483 18.30 -6.37 -30.77
CA LYS A 483 16.93 -6.86 -30.76
C LYS A 483 15.93 -5.76 -31.08
N ILE A 484 16.07 -4.58 -30.49
CA ILE A 484 15.21 -3.43 -30.82
C ILE A 484 15.27 -3.14 -32.31
N GLN A 485 16.46 -3.17 -32.93
CA GLN A 485 16.57 -2.93 -34.38
C GLN A 485 15.80 -3.96 -35.20
N LEU A 486 15.92 -5.25 -34.88
CA LEU A 486 15.19 -6.31 -35.55
C LEU A 486 13.67 -6.18 -35.37
N ASP A 487 13.23 -5.99 -34.12
CA ASP A 487 11.82 -5.92 -33.78
C ASP A 487 11.16 -4.68 -34.43
N LEU A 488 11.83 -3.53 -34.42
CA LEU A 488 11.36 -2.33 -35.12
C LEU A 488 11.36 -2.53 -36.64
N PHE A 489 12.40 -3.17 -37.19
CA PHE A 489 12.48 -3.42 -38.62
C PHE A 489 11.36 -4.36 -39.10
N HIS A 490 11.01 -5.40 -38.34
CA HIS A 490 10.00 -6.38 -38.72
C HIS A 490 8.58 -6.06 -38.26
N SER A 491 8.39 -5.02 -37.43
CA SER A 491 7.06 -4.62 -36.97
C SER A 491 6.16 -4.19 -38.14
N PRO A 492 5.02 -4.88 -38.38
CA PRO A 492 4.11 -4.52 -39.47
C PRO A 492 3.38 -3.22 -39.20
N THR A 493 3.10 -2.91 -37.93
CA THR A 493 2.42 -1.67 -37.54
C THR A 493 3.31 -0.47 -37.78
N LEU A 494 4.59 -0.54 -37.39
CA LEU A 494 5.55 0.53 -37.61
C LEU A 494 5.89 0.73 -39.10
N ASP A 495 5.81 -0.33 -39.91
CA ASP A 495 5.95 -0.23 -41.37
C ASP A 495 4.89 0.69 -42.01
N SER A 496 3.66 0.62 -41.52
CA SER A 496 2.57 1.46 -42.04
C SER A 496 2.87 2.95 -41.82
N TYR A 497 3.35 3.31 -40.63
CA TYR A 497 3.80 4.67 -40.32
C TYR A 497 5.01 5.07 -41.15
N GLN A 498 5.99 4.16 -41.32
CA GLN A 498 7.21 4.47 -42.05
C GLN A 498 6.95 4.73 -43.54
N LYS A 499 5.98 4.04 -44.16
CA LYS A 499 5.52 4.34 -45.52
C LYS A 499 4.90 5.72 -45.67
N ASN A 500 4.22 6.21 -44.64
CA ASN A 500 3.62 7.55 -44.63
C ASN A 500 4.67 8.65 -44.38
N ILE A 501 5.72 8.34 -43.61
CA ILE A 501 6.83 9.28 -43.32
C ILE A 501 7.80 9.38 -44.50
N GLN A 502 8.12 8.26 -45.16
CA GLN A 502 9.09 8.22 -46.26
C GLN A 502 8.38 8.45 -47.61
N SER A 503 8.33 9.70 -48.07
CA SER A 503 7.73 10.07 -49.38
C SER A 503 8.56 9.64 -50.61
N THR A 504 9.74 9.07 -50.41
CA THR A 504 10.69 8.76 -51.49
C THR A 504 11.25 7.35 -51.31
N LYS A 505 11.47 6.62 -52.41
CA LYS A 505 11.95 5.23 -52.53
C LYS A 505 13.33 4.92 -51.89
N ALA A 506 13.63 5.43 -50.69
CA ALA A 506 14.79 5.03 -49.92
C ALA A 506 14.53 3.67 -49.26
N GLN A 507 15.56 2.82 -49.22
CA GLN A 507 15.49 1.50 -48.58
C GLN A 507 14.95 1.63 -47.15
N ARG A 508 14.10 0.68 -46.76
CA ARG A 508 13.60 0.51 -45.40
C ARG A 508 14.80 0.49 -44.45
N ALA A 509 14.91 1.50 -43.60
CA ALA A 509 16.01 1.65 -42.65
C ALA A 509 15.45 1.64 -41.23
N VAL A 510 16.28 1.23 -40.27
CA VAL A 510 15.91 1.30 -38.85
C VAL A 510 15.69 2.77 -38.48
N PRO A 511 14.53 3.16 -37.92
CA PRO A 511 14.19 4.56 -37.69
C PRO A 511 14.86 5.13 -36.43
N MET A 512 15.96 4.56 -35.94
CA MET A 512 16.59 4.98 -34.67
C MET A 512 18.12 5.03 -34.73
N GLY A 513 18.71 5.87 -33.88
CA GLY A 513 20.13 5.85 -33.54
C GLY A 513 20.32 5.32 -32.12
N PHE A 514 21.46 4.69 -31.86
CA PHE A 514 21.79 4.08 -30.56
C PHE A 514 23.21 4.42 -30.11
N GLY A 515 23.35 4.91 -28.89
CA GLY A 515 24.61 5.22 -28.23
C GLY A 515 24.78 4.44 -26.93
N LEU A 516 25.91 3.73 -26.75
CA LEU A 516 26.24 3.04 -25.48
C LEU A 516 27.56 3.53 -24.88
N HIS A 517 27.54 3.81 -23.59
CA HIS A 517 28.72 4.21 -22.84
C HIS A 517 28.74 3.57 -21.45
N PHE A 518 29.92 3.16 -20.99
CA PHE A 518 30.13 2.75 -19.60
C PHE A 518 30.85 3.84 -18.82
N GLY A 519 30.29 4.20 -17.66
CA GLY A 519 30.86 5.18 -16.76
C GLY A 519 30.18 5.24 -15.41
N TRP A 520 30.45 6.31 -14.65
CA TRP A 520 29.83 6.56 -13.34
C TRP A 520 28.69 7.57 -13.45
N ALA A 521 27.76 7.54 -12.51
CA ALA A 521 26.80 8.63 -12.30
C ALA A 521 26.47 8.80 -10.82
N ILE A 522 26.00 9.98 -10.44
CA ILE A 522 25.27 10.16 -9.18
C ILE A 522 23.81 9.83 -9.46
N GLU A 523 23.31 8.77 -8.83
CA GLU A 523 21.89 8.42 -8.77
C GLU A 523 21.26 9.12 -7.58
N GLY A 524 20.22 9.93 -7.80
CA GLY A 524 19.56 10.65 -6.72
C GLY A 524 18.34 11.44 -7.16
N ALA A 525 17.64 11.99 -6.17
CA ALA A 525 16.53 12.91 -6.36
C ALA A 525 17.07 14.28 -6.76
N ILE A 526 16.56 14.84 -7.86
CA ILE A 526 16.89 16.18 -8.34
C ILE A 526 15.59 16.97 -8.47
N GLY A 527 15.55 18.17 -7.91
CA GLY A 527 14.37 19.02 -8.05
C GLY A 527 14.25 20.10 -6.98
N SER A 528 13.00 20.41 -6.65
CA SER A 528 12.59 21.37 -5.63
C SER A 528 11.56 20.73 -4.70
N GLY A 529 11.11 21.47 -3.67
CA GLY A 529 10.00 21.01 -2.83
C GLY A 529 8.69 20.75 -3.58
N PHE A 530 8.52 21.26 -4.81
CA PHE A 530 7.31 21.11 -5.62
C PHE A 530 7.38 19.98 -6.65
N LYS A 531 8.59 19.62 -7.11
CA LYS A 531 8.80 18.61 -8.15
C LYS A 531 10.16 17.98 -7.98
N ILE A 532 10.18 16.66 -7.88
CA ILE A 532 11.37 15.84 -7.75
C ILE A 532 11.38 14.85 -8.90
N ASP A 533 12.56 14.66 -9.50
CA ASP A 533 12.80 13.69 -10.55
C ASP A 533 14.00 12.82 -10.14
N ALA A 534 13.85 11.50 -10.23
CA ALA A 534 14.96 10.60 -9.96
C ALA A 534 15.83 10.50 -11.20
N SER A 535 17.11 10.84 -11.08
CA SER A 535 17.96 10.95 -12.25
C SER A 535 19.39 10.49 -12.00
N TYR A 536 20.09 10.28 -13.13
CA TYR A 536 21.51 10.01 -13.18
C TYR A 536 22.23 11.26 -13.65
N LEU A 537 23.07 11.84 -12.80
CA LEU A 537 23.85 13.02 -13.12
C LEU A 537 25.33 12.65 -13.28
N SER A 538 25.86 12.77 -14.51
CA SER A 538 27.29 12.67 -14.79
C SER A 538 27.63 13.07 -16.23
N PRO A 539 28.87 13.52 -16.50
CA PRO A 539 29.40 13.64 -17.85
C PRO A 539 29.30 12.35 -18.68
N ASP A 540 29.39 11.17 -18.04
CA ASP A 540 29.33 9.87 -18.70
C ASP A 540 27.90 9.55 -19.21
N VAL A 541 26.86 10.04 -18.54
CA VAL A 541 25.47 9.94 -19.03
C VAL A 541 25.29 10.80 -20.29
N ASN A 542 25.89 11.99 -20.30
CA ASN A 542 25.86 12.86 -21.48
C ASN A 542 26.67 12.28 -22.65
N MET A 543 27.66 11.43 -22.37
CA MET A 543 28.45 10.77 -23.41
C MET A 543 27.58 9.81 -24.24
N SER A 544 26.70 9.02 -23.62
CA SER A 544 25.84 8.10 -24.38
C SER A 544 24.90 8.84 -25.33
N ALA A 545 24.34 9.98 -24.90
CA ALA A 545 23.52 10.85 -25.76
C ALA A 545 24.33 11.44 -26.93
N ARG A 546 25.59 11.82 -26.71
CA ARG A 546 26.47 12.31 -27.78
C ARG A 546 26.85 11.21 -28.77
N LEU A 547 27.11 10.00 -28.27
CA LEU A 547 27.38 8.84 -29.12
C LEU A 547 26.18 8.51 -29.99
N GLU A 548 24.97 8.57 -29.43
CA GLU A 548 23.74 8.41 -30.20
C GLU A 548 23.65 9.47 -31.30
N ALA A 549 23.84 10.76 -30.99
CA ALA A 549 23.79 11.82 -32.00
C ALA A 549 24.86 11.64 -33.10
N ALA A 550 26.06 11.20 -32.71
CA ALA A 550 27.17 10.94 -33.62
C ALA A 550 26.91 9.77 -34.58
N THR A 551 25.95 8.87 -34.30
CA THR A 551 25.58 7.79 -35.23
C THR A 551 25.21 8.31 -36.62
N LYS A 552 24.63 9.53 -36.72
CA LYS A 552 24.31 10.19 -38.00
C LYS A 552 25.56 10.61 -38.77
N GLN A 553 26.55 11.14 -38.07
CA GLN A 553 27.81 11.61 -38.67
C GLN A 553 28.64 10.45 -39.23
N PHE A 554 28.62 9.31 -38.52
CA PHE A 554 29.33 8.09 -38.95
C PHE A 554 28.49 7.17 -39.86
N GLY A 555 27.22 7.49 -40.12
CA GLY A 555 26.36 6.67 -40.98
C GLY A 555 26.08 5.25 -40.43
N VAL A 556 26.14 5.07 -39.12
CA VAL A 556 25.89 3.77 -38.46
C VAL A 556 24.61 3.82 -37.63
N THR A 557 24.06 2.67 -37.25
CA THR A 557 22.87 2.59 -36.38
C THR A 557 23.26 2.58 -34.90
N ILE A 558 24.33 1.88 -34.54
CA ILE A 558 24.86 1.81 -33.16
C ILE A 558 26.27 2.41 -33.12
N LEU A 559 26.54 3.21 -32.08
CA LEU A 559 27.87 3.67 -31.75
C LEU A 559 28.14 3.49 -30.26
N PHE A 560 29.33 3.05 -29.90
CA PHE A 560 29.69 2.92 -28.49
C PHE A 560 31.16 3.17 -28.21
N SER A 561 31.42 3.59 -26.98
CA SER A 561 32.77 3.90 -26.50
C SER A 561 33.63 2.66 -26.26
N HIS A 562 34.94 2.83 -26.31
CA HIS A 562 35.91 1.81 -25.91
C HIS A 562 35.76 1.32 -24.46
N THR A 563 35.26 2.18 -23.54
CA THR A 563 35.03 1.78 -22.15
C THR A 563 33.93 0.74 -22.05
N PHE A 564 32.89 0.87 -22.88
CA PHE A 564 31.85 -0.15 -23.03
C PHE A 564 32.37 -1.40 -23.75
N HIS A 565 33.11 -1.24 -24.87
CA HIS A 565 33.67 -2.36 -25.64
C HIS A 565 34.51 -3.31 -24.76
N LYS A 566 35.37 -2.77 -23.89
CA LYS A 566 36.19 -3.57 -22.97
C LYS A 566 35.40 -4.44 -21.99
N LEU A 567 34.13 -4.11 -21.72
CA LEU A 567 33.24 -4.88 -20.84
C LEU A 567 32.54 -6.04 -21.56
N LEU A 568 32.47 -6.01 -22.88
CA LEU A 568 31.92 -7.11 -23.67
C LEU A 568 32.77 -8.39 -23.49
N SER A 569 32.16 -9.53 -23.74
CA SER A 569 32.86 -10.81 -23.89
C SER A 569 33.86 -10.77 -25.05
N HIS A 570 34.96 -11.52 -24.96
CA HIS A 570 36.05 -11.46 -25.96
C HIS A 570 35.53 -11.75 -27.37
N HIS A 571 34.67 -12.77 -27.52
CA HIS A 571 34.09 -13.10 -28.82
C HIS A 571 33.31 -11.92 -29.42
N ILE A 572 32.44 -11.28 -28.63
CA ILE A 572 31.66 -10.13 -29.10
C ILE A 572 32.55 -8.90 -29.34
N GLN A 573 33.64 -8.74 -28.59
CA GLN A 573 34.64 -7.68 -28.86
C GLN A 573 35.24 -7.80 -30.26
N ASP A 574 35.58 -9.02 -30.70
CA ASP A 574 36.17 -9.28 -32.01
C ASP A 574 35.19 -9.01 -33.16
N MET A 575 33.90 -9.19 -32.92
CA MET A 575 32.83 -8.87 -33.87
C MET A 575 32.65 -7.35 -34.08
N CYS A 576 33.06 -6.53 -33.13
CA CYS A 576 32.94 -5.06 -33.20
C CYS A 576 34.14 -4.45 -33.91
N ARG A 577 33.96 -3.46 -34.81
CA ARG A 577 35.09 -2.71 -35.41
C ARG A 577 35.30 -1.38 -34.73
N LEU A 578 36.58 -0.98 -34.68
CA LEU A 578 37.01 0.37 -34.34
C LEU A 578 36.75 1.29 -35.54
N ILE A 579 35.98 2.35 -35.34
CA ILE A 579 35.64 3.31 -36.41
C ILE A 579 36.61 4.49 -36.40
N ASP A 580 36.80 5.12 -35.24
CA ASP A 580 37.57 6.36 -35.13
C ASP A 580 38.03 6.59 -33.69
N CYS A 581 38.96 7.51 -33.48
CA CYS A 581 39.31 8.03 -32.17
C CYS A 581 39.11 9.55 -32.15
N VAL A 582 38.24 10.00 -31.25
CA VAL A 582 37.78 11.39 -31.23
C VAL A 582 37.79 11.98 -29.84
N THR A 583 37.98 13.29 -29.75
CA THR A 583 37.64 14.08 -28.56
C THR A 583 36.29 14.74 -28.79
N VAL A 584 35.48 14.82 -27.74
CA VAL A 584 34.18 15.45 -27.78
C VAL A 584 34.22 16.79 -27.07
N LYS A 585 33.40 17.74 -27.51
CA LYS A 585 33.34 19.09 -26.92
C LYS A 585 33.13 19.02 -25.39
N GLY A 586 34.08 19.56 -24.63
CA GLY A 586 34.05 19.55 -23.15
C GLY A 586 34.74 18.35 -22.49
N SER A 587 35.37 17.45 -23.25
CA SER A 587 36.29 16.43 -22.74
C SER A 587 37.54 16.38 -23.63
N GLU A 588 38.70 16.68 -23.05
CA GLU A 588 40.00 16.57 -23.73
C GLU A 588 40.49 15.11 -23.82
N LYS A 589 39.81 14.18 -23.15
CA LYS A 589 40.17 12.76 -23.18
C LYS A 589 39.74 12.13 -24.52
N PRO A 590 40.66 11.48 -25.25
CA PRO A 590 40.33 10.80 -26.50
C PRO A 590 39.48 9.56 -26.24
N LEU A 591 38.49 9.35 -27.11
CA LEU A 591 37.52 8.29 -27.03
C LEU A 591 37.53 7.50 -28.34
N SER A 592 38.02 6.26 -28.30
CA SER A 592 37.81 5.33 -29.40
C SER A 592 36.36 4.90 -29.49
N LEU A 593 35.85 4.90 -30.72
CA LEU A 593 34.47 4.62 -31.10
C LEU A 593 34.39 3.28 -31.82
N TYR A 594 33.42 2.46 -31.44
CA TYR A 594 33.19 1.14 -32.00
C TYR A 594 31.74 1.02 -32.48
N THR A 595 31.54 0.13 -33.45
CA THR A 595 30.20 -0.29 -33.91
C THR A 595 30.11 -1.81 -33.96
N PHE A 596 28.87 -2.30 -33.97
CA PHE A 596 28.52 -3.65 -34.34
C PHE A 596 27.72 -3.58 -35.64
N ASP A 597 28.29 -4.08 -36.74
CA ASP A 597 27.62 -4.09 -38.03
C ASP A 597 26.59 -5.23 -38.09
N VAL A 598 25.43 -4.94 -38.68
CA VAL A 598 24.37 -5.92 -38.95
C VAL A 598 24.19 -5.98 -40.46
N TYR A 599 24.30 -7.18 -41.03
CA TYR A 599 24.20 -7.40 -42.46
C TYR A 599 22.83 -8.00 -42.82
N ARG A 600 22.23 -7.49 -43.90
CA ARG A 600 20.91 -7.91 -44.42
C ARG A 600 19.83 -8.11 -43.35
N ILE A 601 19.60 -7.05 -42.56
CA ILE A 601 18.55 -7.03 -41.53
C ILE A 601 17.17 -7.49 -42.06
N SER A 602 16.88 -7.25 -43.34
CA SER A 602 15.64 -7.68 -43.99
C SER A 602 15.43 -9.19 -44.08
N GLU A 603 16.50 -9.98 -44.10
CA GLU A 603 16.45 -11.44 -44.23
C GLU A 603 16.34 -12.13 -42.84
N LEU A 604 16.47 -11.38 -41.75
CA LEU A 604 16.61 -11.88 -40.38
C LEU A 604 15.27 -11.88 -39.62
N SER A 605 14.27 -12.62 -40.11
CA SER A 605 12.98 -12.76 -39.42
C SER A 605 13.00 -13.85 -38.33
N ASN A 606 12.34 -13.61 -37.19
CA ASN A 606 12.12 -14.57 -36.08
C ASN A 606 13.37 -14.99 -35.29
N LEU A 607 14.42 -14.16 -35.27
CA LEU A 607 15.62 -14.46 -34.50
C LEU A 607 15.44 -14.10 -33.01
N ASN A 608 15.40 -15.12 -32.15
CA ASN A 608 15.41 -14.93 -30.70
C ASN A 608 16.84 -14.68 -30.22
N LEU A 609 17.30 -13.43 -30.35
CA LEU A 609 18.60 -13.01 -29.83
C LEU A 609 18.73 -13.35 -28.33
N GLY A 610 19.86 -13.93 -27.94
CA GLY A 610 20.07 -14.41 -26.57
C GLY A 610 21.27 -15.33 -26.40
N THR A 611 21.83 -15.84 -27.49
CA THR A 611 23.07 -16.61 -27.54
C THR A 611 24.07 -16.01 -28.52
N GLU A 612 25.33 -16.40 -28.36
CA GLU A 612 26.45 -15.99 -29.23
C GLU A 612 26.24 -16.41 -30.69
N GLU A 613 25.71 -17.62 -30.93
CA GLU A 613 25.42 -18.14 -32.27
C GLU A 613 24.48 -17.22 -33.07
N HIS A 614 23.47 -16.63 -32.39
CA HIS A 614 22.55 -15.70 -33.04
C HIS A 614 23.22 -14.38 -33.41
N LEU A 615 24.25 -13.94 -32.67
CA LEU A 615 25.01 -12.75 -33.03
C LEU A 615 25.85 -12.98 -34.28
N ILE A 616 26.45 -14.17 -34.43
CA ILE A 616 27.21 -14.54 -35.63
C ILE A 616 26.31 -14.44 -36.87
N GLN A 617 25.05 -14.91 -36.75
CA GLN A 617 24.07 -14.82 -37.83
C GLN A 617 23.77 -13.38 -38.27
N LEU A 618 23.87 -12.38 -37.38
CA LEU A 618 23.69 -10.96 -37.76
C LEU A 618 24.82 -10.43 -38.64
N GLN A 619 26.00 -11.06 -38.60
CA GLN A 619 27.17 -10.68 -39.38
C GLN A 619 27.45 -11.63 -40.56
N CYS A 620 26.70 -12.72 -40.65
CA CYS A 620 26.79 -13.66 -41.77
C CYS A 620 26.55 -12.92 -43.10
N GLY A 621 27.58 -12.89 -43.95
CA GLY A 621 27.55 -12.24 -45.26
C GLY A 621 28.35 -10.95 -45.36
N ILE A 622 28.90 -10.44 -44.25
CA ILE A 622 29.93 -9.38 -44.32
C ILE A 622 31.20 -9.96 -44.96
N PRO A 623 31.73 -9.37 -46.05
CA PRO A 623 32.95 -9.85 -46.67
C PRO A 623 34.15 -9.77 -45.70
N VAL A 624 34.95 -10.84 -45.63
CA VAL A 624 36.14 -10.87 -44.76
C VAL A 624 37.19 -9.86 -45.27
N GLU A 625 37.27 -9.70 -46.58
CA GLU A 625 38.15 -8.74 -47.26
C GLU A 625 37.78 -7.30 -46.93
N PHE A 626 36.48 -7.00 -46.82
CA PHE A 626 36.00 -5.70 -46.35
C PHE A 626 36.53 -5.42 -44.95
N ARG A 627 36.27 -6.33 -44.00
CA ARG A 627 36.64 -6.15 -42.60
C ARG A 627 38.15 -6.02 -42.42
N SER A 628 38.90 -6.90 -43.07
CA SER A 628 40.37 -6.92 -43.04
C SER A 628 40.99 -5.65 -43.62
N SER A 629 40.46 -5.13 -44.74
CA SER A 629 40.95 -3.90 -45.36
C SER A 629 40.60 -2.68 -44.52
N PHE A 630 39.37 -2.63 -44.00
CA PHE A 630 38.91 -1.55 -43.13
C PHE A 630 39.75 -1.46 -41.86
N ASP A 631 39.93 -2.57 -41.13
CA ASP A 631 40.68 -2.58 -39.87
C ASP A 631 42.15 -2.15 -40.08
N ARG A 632 42.79 -2.54 -41.20
CA ARG A 632 44.13 -2.05 -41.56
C ARG A 632 44.13 -0.56 -41.87
N GLY A 633 43.15 -0.09 -42.64
CA GLY A 633 43.01 1.32 -43.01
C GLY A 633 42.83 2.21 -41.79
N VAL A 634 41.96 1.84 -40.85
CA VAL A 634 41.74 2.57 -39.60
C VAL A 634 43.02 2.62 -38.76
N ASN A 635 43.72 1.49 -38.62
CA ASN A 635 44.98 1.45 -37.88
C ASN A 635 46.02 2.40 -38.49
N LYS A 636 46.17 2.41 -39.82
CA LYS A 636 47.09 3.34 -40.52
C LYS A 636 46.69 4.80 -40.38
N TYR A 637 45.38 5.07 -40.41
CA TYR A 637 44.84 6.41 -40.18
C TYR A 637 45.17 6.90 -38.76
N LEU A 638 44.98 6.06 -37.74
CA LEU A 638 45.32 6.37 -36.36
C LEU A 638 46.84 6.53 -36.14
N GLU A 639 47.66 5.74 -36.83
CA GLU A 639 49.13 5.89 -36.84
C GLU A 639 49.61 7.19 -37.53
N GLY A 640 48.76 7.83 -38.34
CA GLY A 640 49.10 9.03 -39.11
C GLY A 640 49.65 8.74 -40.52
N ASN A 641 49.66 7.49 -40.98
CA ASN A 641 50.02 7.14 -42.36
C ASN A 641 48.78 7.20 -43.25
N TRP A 642 48.32 8.42 -43.53
CA TRP A 642 47.08 8.68 -44.29
C TRP A 642 47.12 8.22 -45.75
N PRO A 643 48.26 8.26 -46.49
CA PRO A 643 48.32 7.73 -47.84
C PRO A 643 48.05 6.21 -47.91
N GLU A 644 48.65 5.42 -47.02
CA GLU A 644 48.36 3.98 -46.93
C GLU A 644 46.93 3.73 -46.42
N ALA A 645 46.50 4.50 -45.42
CA ALA A 645 45.15 4.40 -44.88
C ALA A 645 44.09 4.59 -45.98
N ARG A 646 44.28 5.60 -46.83
CA ARG A 646 43.42 5.88 -47.98
C ARG A 646 43.29 4.67 -48.90
N SER A 647 44.40 4.05 -49.30
CA SER A 647 44.36 2.87 -50.19
C SER A 647 43.52 1.74 -49.59
N PHE A 648 43.74 1.43 -48.31
CA PHE A 648 43.00 0.36 -47.62
C PHE A 648 41.51 0.69 -47.42
N ILE A 649 41.16 1.95 -47.12
CA ILE A 649 39.77 2.37 -46.95
C ILE A 649 39.04 2.43 -48.31
N GLU A 650 39.69 2.89 -49.38
CA GLU A 650 39.15 2.82 -50.75
C GLU A 650 38.92 1.36 -51.18
N ASP A 651 39.84 0.44 -50.84
CA ASP A 651 39.66 -0.99 -51.08
C ASP A 651 38.49 -1.57 -50.28
N ALA A 652 38.28 -1.14 -49.02
CA ALA A 652 37.10 -1.54 -48.23
C ALA A 652 35.79 -1.07 -48.89
N LEU A 653 35.73 0.16 -49.39
CA LEU A 653 34.55 0.70 -50.09
C LEU A 653 34.19 -0.05 -51.38
N ARG A 654 35.15 -0.74 -52.02
CA ARG A 654 34.85 -1.60 -53.18
C ARG A 654 34.00 -2.81 -52.79
N TRP A 655 34.17 -3.32 -51.58
CA TRP A 655 33.42 -4.47 -51.06
C TRP A 655 32.08 -4.07 -50.45
N GLN A 656 32.04 -2.96 -49.72
CA GLN A 656 30.81 -2.41 -49.16
C GLN A 656 30.66 -0.94 -49.58
N PRO A 657 29.97 -0.70 -50.72
CA PRO A 657 29.64 0.65 -51.16
C PRO A 657 28.76 1.33 -50.10
N HIS A 658 29.01 2.62 -49.86
CA HIS A 658 28.27 3.43 -48.88
C HIS A 658 28.47 3.04 -47.41
N ASP A 659 29.62 2.47 -47.07
CA ASP A 659 30.02 2.29 -45.67
C ASP A 659 30.30 3.66 -45.01
N GLY A 660 29.39 4.10 -44.13
CA GLY A 660 29.46 5.39 -43.45
C GLY A 660 30.79 5.65 -42.73
N PRO A 661 31.32 4.71 -41.92
CA PRO A 661 32.63 4.84 -41.30
C PRO A 661 33.77 5.08 -42.29
N SER A 662 33.83 4.30 -43.38
CA SER A 662 34.84 4.46 -44.43
C SER A 662 34.76 5.82 -45.10
N GLU A 663 33.55 6.26 -45.46
CA GLU A 663 33.32 7.58 -46.07
C GLU A 663 33.69 8.73 -45.12
N SER A 664 33.41 8.58 -43.82
CA SER A 664 33.75 9.57 -42.80
C SER A 664 35.27 9.74 -42.69
N ILE A 665 36.03 8.65 -42.62
CA ILE A 665 37.50 8.71 -42.56
C ILE A 665 38.08 9.34 -43.84
N LEU A 666 37.58 8.95 -45.01
CA LEU A 666 38.05 9.54 -46.28
C LEU A 666 37.76 11.04 -46.35
N ARG A 667 36.59 11.48 -45.86
CA ARG A 667 36.23 12.91 -45.81
C ARG A 667 37.21 13.70 -44.95
N VAL A 668 37.57 13.16 -43.79
CA VAL A 668 38.56 13.77 -42.89
C VAL A 668 39.91 13.87 -43.56
N MET A 669 40.39 12.76 -44.12
CA MET A 669 41.69 12.76 -44.77
C MET A 669 41.70 13.74 -45.95
N ALA A 670 40.58 13.88 -46.67
CA ALA A 670 40.46 14.83 -47.77
C ALA A 670 40.56 16.31 -47.32
N GLU A 671 40.18 16.66 -46.08
CA GLU A 671 40.29 18.04 -45.56
C GLU A 671 41.74 18.53 -45.51
N ASP A 672 42.70 17.63 -45.21
CA ASP A 672 44.13 17.94 -45.16
C ASP A 672 44.90 17.29 -46.34
N ASN A 673 44.29 17.18 -47.52
CA ASN A 673 44.91 16.64 -48.75
C ASN A 673 45.52 15.23 -48.60
N TYR A 674 44.95 14.40 -47.72
CA TYR A 674 45.39 13.03 -47.41
C TYR A 674 46.78 12.94 -46.76
N GLU A 675 47.25 14.03 -46.14
CA GLU A 675 48.46 14.05 -45.33
C GLU A 675 48.11 14.38 -43.88
N ALA A 676 48.64 13.57 -42.94
CA ALA A 676 48.37 13.80 -41.53
C ALA A 676 49.01 15.12 -41.07
N PRO A 677 48.30 15.95 -40.29
CA PRO A 677 48.87 17.15 -39.68
C PRO A 677 50.13 16.83 -38.87
N SER A 678 51.09 17.75 -38.86
CA SER A 678 52.36 17.58 -38.11
C SER A 678 52.18 17.36 -36.60
N ASN A 679 51.01 17.71 -36.05
CA ASN A 679 50.61 17.49 -34.66
C ASN A 679 49.60 16.33 -34.48
N TRP A 680 49.52 15.39 -35.43
CA TRP A 680 48.61 14.25 -35.34
C TRP A 680 48.97 13.34 -34.17
N THR A 681 48.08 13.24 -33.20
CA THR A 681 48.24 12.42 -31.99
C THR A 681 47.40 11.14 -32.04
N GLY A 682 46.89 10.75 -33.21
CA GLY A 682 46.06 9.55 -33.35
C GLY A 682 44.60 9.73 -32.92
N TYR A 683 44.11 10.97 -32.91
CA TYR A 683 42.70 11.32 -32.69
C TYR A 683 42.39 12.70 -33.26
N ARG A 684 41.10 12.97 -33.51
CA ARG A 684 40.60 14.28 -33.96
C ARG A 684 39.54 14.86 -33.02
N ALA A 685 39.23 16.14 -33.14
CA ALA A 685 38.09 16.73 -32.42
C ALA A 685 36.81 16.60 -33.25
N LEU A 686 35.73 16.12 -32.65
CA LEU A 686 34.39 16.18 -33.23
C LEU A 686 33.91 17.64 -33.21
N ARG A 687 33.91 18.28 -34.39
CA ARG A 687 33.57 19.71 -34.56
C ARG A 687 32.06 19.96 -34.61
N GLU A 688 31.26 18.97 -35.02
CA GLU A 688 29.81 19.08 -35.13
C GLU A 688 29.08 18.54 -33.89
N LYS A 689 27.98 19.21 -33.53
CA LYS A 689 27.14 18.90 -32.36
C LYS A 689 26.17 17.75 -32.63
#